data_AF-A0A3B4B588-F1
#
_entry.id   AF-A0A3B4B588-F1
#
_cell.length_a   1.000
_cell.length_b   1.000
_cell.length_c   1.000
_cell.angle_alpha   90.00
_cell.angle_beta   90.00
_cell.angle_gamma   90.00
#
_symmetry.space_group_name_H-M   'P 1'
#
loop_
_entity.id
_entity.type
_entity.pdbx_description
1 polymer ?
#
loop_
_entity_poly.entity_id
_entity_poly.type
_entity_poly.pdbx_seq_one_letter_code
_entity_poly.pdbx_strand_id
1 'polypeptide(L)'
;VAFFIGDCGCPPNVPMTADRIRRDEQEAVQKRTFTKWINSHLAKSVPPLVVSDLFEDIKDGVMLLALLEVLSGQKLPCERGKKLKRIHWVANIGTALKFLEGRKIKLVNINSTDIVDGRPAIVLGLVWTIILYFQIEELTSSLPALQAQSSSTSSLDSSASSTETTSPPVKKKPLPPPQGGARKALLKWVQQTATKRMGIDVRDFGPSWRTGLAFFAVIHYLQPNLVDMEQAWGRPNQENLQEAFSLAEKELGIPQLLDPEDVDVDKPDEKSIMTYVAQFLKHHPKQSDPEDTQEDEREQRKSLRELKTWLEQLDRDAMQAQETEANLAVQRLFKSLRVQLEMKRKQVESALQSTQKDGMLTVDQALVKQAWEKVSNRLLDWHLKLDRSLPAPLDQVGSWLHQAEGALRQEVIMQQAHEQTANIIHRALEQHKDVLRSLESHKQVLQRIHKDRSVGGILVPSDQLQDMAERMNFVCTSSSVYLAKMEFLENQHHMQAFLSLAESRLKSWIIKYGRQESVELMLHNYKLFVEKQRFFDNYEALFQSLKHAGEAYVIADSSVEEGELGVRRFIREVVTQWRSLSMEVRSVRSMLEEVLSNWERYNSTVVVLQTWLDDAEAALSQPENIKREFFRNLSHWMDQHSAMNDAGNFLIETCDETVSLDLKQQLLLMNGRWRDLFLKVKQYAHADELEKYRKDHVKAISALKELLDTAETKLNSPVHVSFLNVRAFLQDVEVGITFPNETMT
;
A
#
# COMPACT_ATOMS: atom_id res chain seq x y z
N VAL A 1 -31.25 43.57 4.81
CA VAL A 1 -30.99 43.95 3.41
C VAL A 1 -31.44 42.79 2.54
N ALA A 2 -32.61 42.94 1.91
CA ALA A 2 -33.19 41.94 1.02
C ALA A 2 -32.41 41.89 -0.30
N PHE A 3 -32.30 40.69 -0.91
CA PHE A 3 -32.70 40.46 -2.31
C PHE A 3 -32.54 38.98 -2.73
N PHE A 4 -33.61 38.48 -3.37
CA PHE A 4 -33.79 37.31 -4.24
C PHE A 4 -33.75 35.86 -3.70
N ILE A 5 -34.96 35.36 -3.45
CA ILE A 5 -35.42 34.01 -3.82
C ILE A 5 -35.47 33.95 -5.36
N GLY A 6 -34.90 32.90 -5.97
CA GLY A 6 -34.91 32.67 -7.41
C GLY A 6 -34.90 31.17 -7.75
N ASP A 7 -36.10 30.69 -8.09
CA ASP A 7 -36.49 29.57 -8.95
C ASP A 7 -35.61 28.32 -9.13
N CYS A 8 -36.25 27.19 -8.84
CA CYS A 8 -35.99 25.87 -9.39
C CYS A 8 -36.03 25.89 -10.93
N GLY A 9 -34.87 26.03 -11.56
CA GLY A 9 -34.66 25.67 -12.97
C GLY A 9 -33.90 24.35 -13.07
N CYS A 10 -34.53 23.32 -13.63
CA CYS A 10 -33.81 22.13 -14.09
C CYS A 10 -32.63 22.57 -14.99
N PRO A 11 -31.41 22.02 -14.81
CA PRO A 11 -30.33 22.32 -15.73
C PRO A 11 -30.69 21.77 -17.13
N PRO A 12 -30.44 22.53 -18.20
CA PRO A 12 -30.66 22.05 -19.56
C PRO A 12 -29.77 20.83 -19.82
N ASN A 13 -30.31 19.86 -20.57
CA ASN A 13 -29.60 18.65 -21.04
C ASN A 13 -28.19 18.99 -21.52
N VAL A 14 -27.19 18.72 -20.67
CA VAL A 14 -25.79 18.75 -21.04
C VAL A 14 -25.57 17.56 -21.98
N PRO A 15 -25.05 17.74 -23.20
CA PRO A 15 -24.75 16.61 -24.07
C PRO A 15 -23.79 15.68 -23.33
N MET A 16 -24.19 14.40 -23.19
CA MET A 16 -23.35 13.41 -22.52
C MET A 16 -22.03 13.30 -23.26
N THR A 17 -20.93 13.68 -22.60
CA THR A 17 -19.57 13.54 -23.14
C THR A 17 -19.29 12.06 -23.44
N ALA A 18 -18.60 11.74 -24.53
CA ALA A 18 -18.26 10.37 -24.91
C ALA A 18 -17.60 9.55 -23.77
N ASP A 19 -16.83 10.19 -22.89
CA ASP A 19 -16.21 9.53 -21.72
C ASP A 19 -17.20 9.16 -20.60
N ARG A 20 -18.38 9.78 -20.55
CA ARG A 20 -19.44 9.42 -19.60
C ARG A 20 -20.22 8.21 -20.11
N ILE A 21 -20.62 8.25 -21.39
CA ILE A 21 -21.28 7.12 -22.07
C ILE A 21 -20.41 5.85 -21.97
N ARG A 22 -19.10 5.97 -22.24
CA ARG A 22 -18.17 4.84 -22.13
C ARG A 22 -18.07 4.28 -20.70
N ARG A 23 -18.11 5.13 -19.68
CA ARG A 23 -18.06 4.68 -18.27
C ARG A 23 -19.34 3.95 -17.88
N ASP A 24 -20.48 4.47 -18.31
CA ASP A 24 -21.79 3.87 -18.04
C ASP A 24 -21.91 2.51 -18.75
N GLU A 25 -21.37 2.38 -19.97
CA GLU A 25 -21.27 1.10 -20.69
C GLU A 25 -20.36 0.09 -19.99
N GLN A 26 -19.15 0.49 -19.56
CA GLN A 26 -18.24 -0.38 -18.80
C GLN A 26 -18.85 -0.81 -17.46
N GLU A 27 -19.56 0.08 -16.78
CA GLU A 27 -20.30 -0.24 -15.55
C GLU A 27 -21.40 -1.28 -15.81
N ALA A 28 -22.14 -1.14 -16.90
CA ALA A 28 -23.18 -2.09 -17.31
C ALA A 28 -22.61 -3.48 -17.64
N VAL A 29 -21.48 -3.53 -18.36
CA VAL A 29 -20.77 -4.79 -18.66
C VAL A 29 -20.29 -5.44 -17.36
N GLN A 30 -19.62 -4.70 -16.47
CA GLN A 30 -19.20 -5.22 -15.16
C GLN A 30 -20.38 -5.74 -14.35
N LYS A 31 -21.50 -5.00 -14.30
CA LYS A 31 -22.72 -5.44 -13.61
C LYS A 31 -23.20 -6.79 -14.15
N ARG A 32 -23.31 -6.97 -15.48
CA ARG A 32 -23.73 -8.24 -16.10
C ARG A 32 -22.75 -9.36 -15.77
N THR A 33 -21.46 -9.17 -16.04
CA THR A 33 -20.42 -10.19 -15.81
C THR A 33 -20.35 -10.62 -14.35
N PHE A 34 -20.36 -9.67 -13.41
CA PHE A 34 -20.29 -9.96 -11.99
C PHE A 34 -21.58 -10.62 -11.48
N THR A 35 -22.75 -10.26 -12.01
CA THR A 35 -24.01 -10.94 -11.69
C THR A 35 -23.98 -12.41 -12.14
N LYS A 36 -23.60 -12.67 -13.40
CA LYS A 36 -23.42 -14.05 -13.92
C LYS A 36 -22.41 -14.83 -13.08
N TRP A 37 -21.31 -14.19 -12.69
CA TRP A 37 -20.29 -14.80 -11.83
C TRP A 37 -20.82 -15.18 -10.45
N ILE A 38 -21.51 -14.25 -9.76
CA ILE A 38 -22.12 -14.51 -8.45
C ILE A 38 -23.10 -15.67 -8.54
N ASN A 39 -23.97 -15.67 -9.57
CA ASN A 39 -24.95 -16.73 -9.78
C ASN A 39 -24.31 -18.10 -10.04
N SER A 40 -23.16 -18.16 -10.72
CA SER A 40 -22.41 -19.41 -10.92
C SER A 40 -21.92 -20.06 -9.61
N HIS A 41 -21.76 -19.27 -8.54
CA HIS A 41 -21.41 -19.75 -7.21
C HIS A 41 -22.65 -19.97 -6.34
N LEU A 42 -23.60 -19.02 -6.32
CA LEU A 42 -24.82 -19.14 -5.52
C LEU A 42 -25.72 -20.29 -5.96
N ALA A 43 -25.63 -20.75 -7.21
CA ALA A 43 -26.28 -21.98 -7.65
C ALA A 43 -25.86 -23.22 -6.84
N LYS A 44 -24.68 -23.20 -6.20
CA LYS A 44 -24.15 -24.27 -5.33
C LYS A 44 -24.58 -24.14 -3.88
N SER A 45 -25.21 -23.02 -3.50
CA SER A 45 -25.73 -22.83 -2.14
C SER A 45 -26.97 -23.69 -1.90
N VAL A 46 -27.25 -23.99 -0.62
CA VAL A 46 -28.41 -24.80 -0.23
C VAL A 46 -29.26 -23.99 0.76
N PRO A 47 -30.48 -23.55 0.39
CA PRO A 47 -31.08 -23.65 -0.96
C PRO A 47 -30.36 -22.77 -1.99
N PRO A 48 -30.44 -23.07 -3.30
CA PRO A 48 -29.85 -22.24 -4.36
C PRO A 48 -30.41 -20.81 -4.33
N LEU A 49 -29.53 -19.83 -4.50
CA LEU A 49 -29.87 -18.42 -4.53
C LEU A 49 -29.52 -17.81 -5.90
N VAL A 50 -30.26 -16.77 -6.29
CA VAL A 50 -30.08 -16.07 -7.56
C VAL A 50 -30.17 -14.58 -7.32
N VAL A 51 -29.20 -13.85 -7.86
CA VAL A 51 -29.18 -12.39 -7.97
C VAL A 51 -29.72 -12.00 -9.33
N SER A 52 -30.78 -11.19 -9.34
CA SER A 52 -31.40 -10.65 -10.55
C SER A 52 -30.90 -9.24 -10.84
N ASP A 53 -30.90 -8.36 -9.83
CA ASP A 53 -30.26 -7.04 -9.90
C ASP A 53 -29.20 -6.92 -8.81
N LEU A 54 -27.93 -6.93 -9.22
CA LEU A 54 -26.79 -6.85 -8.31
C LEU A 54 -26.86 -5.66 -7.34
N PHE A 55 -27.35 -4.50 -7.76
CA PHE A 55 -27.32 -3.29 -6.92
C PHE A 55 -28.45 -3.27 -5.91
N GLU A 56 -29.55 -3.97 -6.17
CA GLU A 56 -30.68 -4.08 -5.25
C GLU A 56 -30.55 -5.30 -4.34
N ASP A 57 -30.25 -6.47 -4.90
CA ASP A 57 -30.29 -7.75 -4.19
C ASP A 57 -29.12 -7.93 -3.20
N ILE A 58 -28.08 -7.10 -3.30
CA ILE A 58 -26.94 -7.14 -2.37
C ILE A 58 -27.15 -6.27 -1.12
N LYS A 59 -28.12 -5.34 -1.13
CA LYS A 59 -28.27 -4.29 -0.11
C LYS A 59 -28.48 -4.81 1.31
N ASP A 60 -29.19 -5.93 1.45
CA ASP A 60 -29.50 -6.53 2.76
C ASP A 60 -28.36 -7.39 3.33
N GLY A 61 -27.30 -7.59 2.54
CA GLY A 61 -26.11 -8.36 2.87
C GLY A 61 -26.30 -9.88 2.89
N VAL A 62 -27.49 -10.41 2.61
CA VAL A 62 -27.76 -11.86 2.65
C VAL A 62 -27.05 -12.56 1.49
N MET A 63 -27.21 -12.04 0.26
CA MET A 63 -26.55 -12.61 -0.93
C MET A 63 -25.02 -12.52 -0.83
N LEU A 64 -24.50 -11.41 -0.29
CA LEU A 64 -23.08 -11.21 -0.09
C LEU A 64 -22.50 -12.21 0.92
N LEU A 65 -23.17 -12.40 2.06
CA LEU A 65 -22.74 -13.39 3.05
C LEU A 65 -22.80 -14.80 2.47
N ALA A 66 -23.90 -15.18 1.79
CA ALA A 66 -24.03 -16.49 1.16
C ALA A 66 -22.92 -16.76 0.13
N LEU A 67 -22.58 -15.77 -0.69
CA LEU A 67 -21.47 -15.86 -1.64
C LEU A 67 -20.15 -16.12 -0.92
N LEU A 68 -19.85 -15.35 0.14
CA LEU A 68 -18.63 -15.55 0.94
C LEU A 68 -18.62 -16.92 1.63
N GLU A 69 -19.76 -17.44 2.08
CA GLU A 69 -19.85 -18.80 2.62
C GLU A 69 -19.50 -19.85 1.55
N VAL A 70 -20.05 -19.73 0.34
CA VAL A 70 -19.78 -20.65 -0.77
C VAL A 70 -18.30 -20.61 -1.18
N LEU A 71 -17.73 -19.41 -1.34
CA LEU A 71 -16.34 -19.23 -1.76
C LEU A 71 -15.35 -19.70 -0.69
N SER A 72 -15.66 -19.45 0.59
CA SER A 72 -14.73 -19.73 1.68
C SER A 72 -14.91 -21.09 2.35
N GLY A 73 -16.05 -21.75 2.13
CA GLY A 73 -16.48 -22.95 2.85
C GLY A 73 -16.81 -22.72 4.33
N GLN A 74 -16.83 -21.47 4.81
CA GLN A 74 -17.05 -21.13 6.22
C GLN A 74 -18.45 -20.54 6.41
N LYS A 75 -19.14 -20.94 7.48
CA LYS A 75 -20.43 -20.36 7.86
C LYS A 75 -20.23 -19.01 8.54
N LEU A 76 -21.00 -18.01 8.12
CA LEU A 76 -20.91 -16.64 8.61
C LEU A 76 -22.15 -16.25 9.41
N PRO A 77 -22.00 -15.48 10.51
CA PRO A 77 -23.15 -14.92 11.21
C PRO A 77 -23.97 -14.06 10.25
N CYS A 78 -25.26 -14.35 10.18
CA CYS A 78 -26.21 -13.67 9.31
C CYS A 78 -27.45 -13.38 10.14
N GLU A 79 -27.82 -12.10 10.25
CA GLU A 79 -29.08 -11.67 10.82
C GLU A 79 -30.21 -12.17 9.91
N ARG A 80 -31.06 -13.05 10.44
CA ARG A 80 -32.17 -13.68 9.71
C ARG A 80 -33.50 -13.27 10.32
N GLY A 81 -34.48 -12.92 9.49
CA GLY A 81 -35.82 -12.62 9.97
C GLY A 81 -36.81 -12.33 8.83
N LYS A 82 -38.11 -12.49 9.09
CA LYS A 82 -39.17 -12.25 8.09
C LYS A 82 -39.27 -10.79 7.60
N LYS A 83 -38.66 -9.84 8.33
CA LYS A 83 -38.59 -8.40 7.98
C LYS A 83 -37.24 -7.81 8.42
N LEU A 84 -36.25 -7.85 7.54
CA LEU A 84 -34.98 -7.15 7.77
C LEU A 84 -35.20 -5.63 7.63
N LYS A 85 -34.60 -4.86 8.54
CA LYS A 85 -34.58 -3.39 8.50
C LYS A 85 -33.16 -2.94 8.16
N ARG A 86 -33.00 -1.68 7.72
CA ARG A 86 -31.70 -1.09 7.35
C ARG A 86 -30.58 -1.33 8.37
N ILE A 87 -30.88 -1.31 9.67
CA ILE A 87 -29.88 -1.60 10.71
C ILE A 87 -29.35 -3.05 10.65
N HIS A 88 -30.21 -4.02 10.31
CA HIS A 88 -29.79 -5.41 10.08
C HIS A 88 -29.00 -5.55 8.77
N TRP A 89 -29.34 -4.77 7.74
CA TRP A 89 -28.59 -4.73 6.48
C TRP A 89 -27.16 -4.25 6.72
N VAL A 90 -27.01 -3.14 7.44
CA VAL A 90 -25.70 -2.60 7.86
C VAL A 90 -24.93 -3.62 8.70
N ALA A 91 -25.60 -4.33 9.60
CA ALA A 91 -24.97 -5.38 10.40
C ALA A 91 -24.48 -6.57 9.54
N ASN A 92 -25.30 -7.08 8.61
CA ASN A 92 -24.93 -8.17 7.70
C ASN A 92 -23.77 -7.78 6.79
N ILE A 93 -23.84 -6.60 6.17
CA ILE A 93 -22.73 -6.05 5.37
C ILE A 93 -21.49 -5.86 6.25
N GLY A 94 -21.65 -5.32 7.46
CA GLY A 94 -20.55 -5.17 8.42
C GLY A 94 -19.88 -6.50 8.75
N THR A 95 -20.64 -7.58 8.89
CA THR A 95 -20.10 -8.94 9.06
C THR A 95 -19.31 -9.41 7.84
N ALA A 96 -19.82 -9.17 6.63
CA ALA A 96 -19.12 -9.50 5.39
C ALA A 96 -17.80 -8.72 5.24
N LEU A 97 -17.80 -7.40 5.50
CA LEU A 97 -16.60 -6.58 5.42
C LEU A 97 -15.57 -6.99 6.47
N LYS A 98 -15.98 -7.21 7.73
CA LYS A 98 -15.11 -7.71 8.80
C LYS A 98 -14.51 -9.08 8.46
N PHE A 99 -15.25 -9.94 7.78
CA PHE A 99 -14.72 -11.23 7.31
C PHE A 99 -13.61 -11.05 6.27
N LEU A 100 -13.81 -10.16 5.30
CA LEU A 100 -12.80 -9.83 4.29
C LEU A 100 -11.56 -9.18 4.93
N GLU A 101 -11.74 -8.22 5.84
CA GLU A 101 -10.66 -7.60 6.62
C GLU A 101 -9.93 -8.61 7.51
N GLY A 102 -10.65 -9.59 8.08
CA GLY A 102 -10.10 -10.69 8.86
C GLY A 102 -9.19 -11.61 8.03
N ARG A 103 -9.45 -11.71 6.72
CA ARG A 103 -8.55 -12.34 5.73
C ARG A 103 -7.48 -11.38 5.19
N LYS A 104 -7.38 -10.18 5.79
CA LYS A 104 -6.44 -9.11 5.48
C LYS A 104 -6.57 -8.59 4.04
N ILE A 105 -7.79 -8.63 3.49
CA ILE A 105 -8.14 -8.01 2.22
C ILE A 105 -8.34 -6.51 2.45
N LYS A 106 -7.64 -5.66 1.67
CA LYS A 106 -7.75 -4.20 1.79
C LYS A 106 -9.01 -3.69 1.13
N LEU A 107 -9.91 -3.10 1.91
CA LEU A 107 -11.14 -2.44 1.45
C LEU A 107 -10.91 -0.92 1.40
N VAL A 108 -10.42 -0.41 0.26
CA VAL A 108 -10.18 1.04 0.10
C VAL A 108 -11.47 1.72 -0.37
N ASN A 109 -11.95 2.70 0.38
CA ASN A 109 -13.16 3.49 0.07
C ASN A 109 -14.45 2.66 -0.06
N ILE A 110 -14.59 1.57 0.70
CA ILE A 110 -15.80 0.74 0.74
C ILE A 110 -16.36 0.76 2.17
N ASN A 111 -17.49 1.44 2.37
CA ASN A 111 -18.22 1.45 3.65
C ASN A 111 -19.51 0.65 3.56
N SER A 112 -19.96 0.15 4.71
CA SER A 112 -21.17 -0.67 4.82
C SER A 112 -22.44 0.07 4.40
N THR A 113 -22.59 1.34 4.78
CA THR A 113 -23.74 2.18 4.41
C THR A 113 -23.89 2.34 2.89
N ASP A 114 -22.77 2.41 2.18
CA ASP A 114 -22.73 2.69 0.76
C ASP A 114 -23.17 1.50 -0.09
N ILE A 115 -22.93 0.28 0.42
CA ILE A 115 -23.39 -0.98 -0.16
C ILE A 115 -24.88 -1.18 0.14
N VAL A 116 -25.31 -0.84 1.36
CA VAL A 116 -26.72 -0.84 1.78
C VAL A 116 -27.55 0.13 0.92
N ASP A 117 -26.94 1.23 0.47
CA ASP A 117 -27.55 2.17 -0.48
C ASP A 117 -27.50 1.71 -1.94
N GLY A 118 -26.79 0.61 -2.24
CA GLY A 118 -26.66 0.04 -3.58
C GLY A 118 -25.88 0.93 -4.54
N ARG A 119 -24.89 1.70 -4.06
CA ARG A 119 -24.12 2.62 -4.92
C ARG A 119 -23.30 1.81 -5.95
N PRO A 120 -23.56 1.94 -7.28
CA PRO A 120 -23.00 1.05 -8.30
C PRO A 120 -21.49 0.86 -8.25
N ALA A 121 -20.72 1.96 -8.28
CA ALA A 121 -19.27 1.92 -8.28
C ALA A 121 -18.66 1.21 -7.04
N ILE A 122 -19.32 1.31 -5.88
CA ILE A 122 -18.84 0.70 -4.63
C ILE A 122 -19.21 -0.78 -4.59
N VAL A 123 -20.42 -1.13 -5.01
CA VAL A 123 -20.85 -2.53 -5.13
C VAL A 123 -19.94 -3.27 -6.12
N LEU A 124 -19.70 -2.72 -7.30
CA LEU A 124 -18.78 -3.31 -8.29
C LEU A 124 -17.35 -3.38 -7.76
N GLY A 125 -16.89 -2.34 -7.05
CA GLY A 125 -15.57 -2.32 -6.41
C GLY A 125 -15.40 -3.43 -5.37
N LEU A 126 -16.43 -3.67 -4.54
CA LEU A 126 -16.45 -4.75 -3.57
C LEU A 126 -16.44 -6.13 -4.24
N VAL A 127 -17.34 -6.35 -5.20
CA VAL A 127 -17.44 -7.64 -5.89
C VAL A 127 -16.15 -7.94 -6.66
N TRP A 128 -15.55 -6.95 -7.32
CA TRP A 128 -14.23 -7.08 -7.93
C TRP A 128 -13.16 -7.50 -6.92
N THR A 129 -13.15 -6.88 -5.73
CA THR A 129 -12.19 -7.22 -4.68
C THR A 129 -12.35 -8.69 -4.23
N ILE A 130 -13.59 -9.18 -4.16
CA ILE A 130 -13.90 -10.57 -3.85
C ILE A 130 -13.44 -11.51 -4.97
N ILE A 131 -13.73 -11.19 -6.24
CA ILE A 131 -13.29 -11.97 -7.42
C ILE A 131 -11.75 -12.04 -7.47
N LEU A 132 -11.09 -10.89 -7.33
CA LEU A 132 -9.64 -10.79 -7.37
C LEU A 132 -9.01 -11.72 -6.34
N TYR A 133 -9.53 -11.73 -5.11
CA TYR A 133 -8.97 -12.54 -4.03
C TYR A 133 -9.34 -14.03 -4.13
N PHE A 134 -10.63 -14.36 -4.17
CA PHE A 134 -11.14 -15.75 -4.06
C PHE A 134 -11.07 -16.54 -5.38
N GLN A 135 -10.81 -15.88 -6.50
CA GLN A 135 -10.67 -16.57 -7.78
C GLN A 135 -9.31 -16.32 -8.38
N ILE A 136 -8.94 -15.07 -8.63
CA ILE A 136 -7.75 -14.79 -9.45
C ILE A 136 -6.47 -15.03 -8.66
N GLU A 137 -6.33 -14.45 -7.46
CA GLU A 137 -5.17 -14.63 -6.58
C GLU A 137 -5.04 -16.09 -6.15
N GLU A 138 -6.13 -16.72 -5.73
CA GLU A 138 -6.13 -18.14 -5.35
C GLU A 138 -5.66 -19.04 -6.50
N LEU A 139 -6.23 -18.92 -7.69
CA LEU A 139 -5.84 -19.74 -8.84
C LEU A 139 -4.42 -19.46 -9.31
N THR A 140 -4.02 -18.19 -9.39
CA THR A 140 -2.66 -17.84 -9.83
C THR A 140 -1.58 -18.16 -8.79
N SER A 141 -1.92 -18.26 -7.50
CA SER A 141 -1.01 -18.73 -6.46
C SER A 141 -0.67 -20.23 -6.57
N SER A 142 -1.55 -21.01 -7.22
CA SER A 142 -1.41 -22.47 -7.38
C SER A 142 -0.63 -22.91 -8.62
N LEU A 143 -0.36 -21.99 -9.56
CA LEU A 143 0.49 -22.27 -10.71
C LEU A 143 1.91 -22.64 -10.23
N PRO A 144 2.55 -23.72 -10.74
CA PRO A 144 3.94 -24.03 -10.44
C PRO A 144 4.77 -22.76 -10.58
N ALA A 145 5.66 -22.51 -9.63
CA ALA A 145 6.48 -21.31 -9.61
C ALA A 145 7.28 -21.19 -10.92
N LEU A 146 6.69 -20.51 -11.91
CA LEU A 146 7.34 -20.02 -13.12
C LEU A 146 8.21 -18.83 -12.72
N GLN A 147 9.19 -19.14 -11.88
CA GLN A 147 10.25 -18.29 -11.41
C GLN A 147 11.46 -18.45 -12.30
N ALA A 148 11.33 -17.85 -13.47
CA ALA A 148 12.35 -16.96 -13.96
C ALA A 148 11.64 -15.64 -14.27
N GLN A 149 12.25 -14.55 -13.80
CA GLN A 149 11.82 -13.15 -13.90
C GLN A 149 10.81 -12.66 -12.86
N SER A 150 11.27 -11.65 -12.11
CA SER A 150 10.59 -10.88 -11.06
C SER A 150 10.68 -11.49 -9.64
N SER A 151 11.92 -11.58 -9.13
CA SER A 151 12.24 -11.85 -7.74
C SER A 151 11.90 -10.65 -6.84
N SER A 152 11.17 -10.90 -5.76
CA SER A 152 11.39 -10.28 -4.44
C SER A 152 10.63 -11.07 -3.37
N THR A 153 11.18 -10.98 -2.16
CA THR A 153 10.56 -11.27 -0.84
C THR A 153 10.41 -12.75 -0.45
N SER A 154 11.41 -13.20 0.32
CA SER A 154 11.34 -14.19 1.40
C SER A 154 10.22 -13.83 2.40
N SER A 155 9.67 -14.73 3.22
CA SER A 155 10.43 -15.60 4.12
C SER A 155 9.52 -16.63 4.79
N LEU A 156 10.03 -17.84 5.04
CA LEU A 156 9.68 -18.60 6.24
C LEU A 156 10.91 -19.35 6.76
N ASP A 157 11.20 -19.08 8.02
CA ASP A 157 12.00 -19.84 8.98
C ASP A 157 11.32 -21.23 9.26
N SER A 158 11.95 -22.36 9.60
CA SER A 158 13.28 -22.71 10.13
C SER A 158 13.47 -24.24 10.10
N SER A 159 14.68 -24.73 10.38
CA SER A 159 14.96 -25.97 11.14
C SER A 159 16.44 -25.95 11.57
N ALA A 160 16.93 -26.52 12.67
CA ALA A 160 16.42 -27.10 13.90
C ALA A 160 17.65 -27.27 14.82
N SER A 161 17.48 -27.19 16.14
CA SER A 161 18.29 -27.98 17.07
C SER A 161 17.50 -28.28 18.35
N SER A 162 17.78 -29.47 18.88
CA SER A 162 17.09 -30.32 19.85
C SER A 162 16.87 -29.75 21.26
N THR A 163 15.71 -30.07 21.87
CA THR A 163 15.57 -30.81 23.16
C THR A 163 14.08 -30.98 23.53
N GLU A 164 13.74 -32.11 24.15
CA GLU A 164 12.37 -32.52 24.52
C GLU A 164 11.77 -31.68 25.65
N THR A 165 10.46 -31.37 25.56
CA THR A 165 9.45 -31.57 26.61
C THR A 165 8.04 -31.26 26.09
N THR A 166 7.08 -32.00 26.61
CA THR A 166 5.67 -32.18 26.21
C THR A 166 4.77 -30.93 26.22
N SER A 167 4.04 -30.64 25.13
CA SER A 167 2.69 -30.00 25.05
C SER A 167 2.18 -29.82 23.59
N PRO A 168 0.85 -29.70 23.32
CA PRO A 168 0.22 -30.03 22.03
C PRO A 168 0.22 -28.90 20.97
N PRO A 169 -0.04 -29.19 19.67
CA PRO A 169 0.30 -28.30 18.56
C PRO A 169 -0.74 -27.21 18.28
N VAL A 170 -0.29 -25.95 18.17
CA VAL A 170 -1.09 -24.78 17.76
C VAL A 170 -1.01 -24.58 16.23
N LYS A 171 -2.17 -24.48 15.57
CA LYS A 171 -2.37 -24.26 14.13
C LYS A 171 -1.80 -22.90 13.67
N LYS A 172 -0.84 -22.87 12.73
CA LYS A 172 -0.29 -21.64 12.11
C LYS A 172 -1.22 -21.10 11.00
N LYS A 173 -1.41 -19.77 10.98
CA LYS A 173 -2.28 -18.94 10.09
C LYS A 173 -1.51 -18.34 8.89
N PRO A 174 -2.12 -18.13 7.69
CA PRO A 174 -1.48 -17.48 6.54
C PRO A 174 -1.53 -15.93 6.59
N LEU A 175 -0.53 -15.24 6.00
CA LEU A 175 -0.49 -13.79 5.72
C LEU A 175 -0.79 -13.50 4.22
N PRO A 176 -1.37 -12.33 3.87
CA PRO A 176 -1.77 -11.97 2.50
C PRO A 176 -0.64 -11.32 1.67
N PRO A 177 -0.68 -11.38 0.32
CA PRO A 177 0.28 -10.70 -0.56
C PRO A 177 -0.19 -9.29 -1.02
N PRO A 178 0.71 -8.46 -1.59
CA PRO A 178 0.41 -7.12 -2.10
C PRO A 178 -0.29 -7.12 -3.47
N GLN A 179 -1.20 -6.16 -3.67
CA GLN A 179 -1.99 -5.96 -4.90
C GLN A 179 -1.11 -5.76 -6.14
N GLY A 180 -1.32 -6.57 -7.18
CA GLY A 180 -0.68 -6.45 -8.50
C GLY A 180 -0.01 -7.73 -9.03
N GLY A 181 0.28 -8.70 -8.16
CA GLY A 181 0.91 -9.97 -8.55
C GLY A 181 0.02 -10.86 -9.42
N ALA A 182 -1.26 -11.02 -9.04
CA ALA A 182 -2.16 -11.95 -9.71
C ALA A 182 -2.53 -11.56 -11.15
N ARG A 183 -2.71 -10.27 -11.44
CA ARG A 183 -2.91 -9.79 -12.83
C ARG A 183 -1.72 -10.16 -13.71
N LYS A 184 -0.50 -9.93 -13.24
CA LYS A 184 0.73 -10.25 -13.97
C LYS A 184 0.89 -11.77 -14.14
N ALA A 185 0.59 -12.55 -13.11
CA ALA A 185 0.64 -14.00 -13.17
C ALA A 185 -0.38 -14.56 -14.17
N LEU A 186 -1.63 -14.08 -14.15
CA LEU A 186 -2.66 -14.46 -15.10
C LEU A 186 -2.27 -14.08 -16.54
N LEU A 187 -1.76 -12.86 -16.76
CA LEU A 187 -1.30 -12.43 -18.09
C LEU A 187 -0.13 -13.30 -18.59
N LYS A 188 0.84 -13.62 -17.72
CA LYS A 188 1.97 -14.49 -18.06
C LYS A 188 1.49 -15.90 -18.42
N TRP A 189 0.53 -16.45 -17.69
CA TRP A 189 -0.08 -17.75 -18.00
C TRP A 189 -0.75 -17.73 -19.38
N VAL A 190 -1.56 -16.70 -19.67
CA VAL A 190 -2.16 -16.55 -21.00
C VAL A 190 -1.10 -16.41 -22.06
N GLN A 191 -0.06 -15.60 -21.86
CA GLN A 191 1.02 -15.44 -22.83
C GLN A 191 1.72 -16.78 -23.09
N GLN A 192 2.10 -17.53 -22.07
CA GLN A 192 2.75 -18.84 -22.27
C GLN A 192 1.86 -19.86 -22.98
N THR A 193 0.56 -19.74 -22.79
CA THR A 193 -0.47 -20.58 -23.39
C THR A 193 -0.76 -20.20 -24.85
N ALA A 194 -0.97 -18.90 -25.11
CA ALA A 194 -1.45 -18.35 -26.38
C ALA A 194 -0.32 -17.97 -27.35
N THR A 195 0.91 -17.71 -26.89
CA THR A 195 1.97 -17.12 -27.74
C THR A 195 3.03 -18.12 -28.23
N LYS A 196 3.41 -19.14 -27.44
CA LYS A 196 4.62 -19.93 -27.76
C LYS A 196 4.49 -20.82 -29.00
N ARG A 197 3.26 -21.17 -29.41
CA ARG A 197 3.00 -22.09 -30.56
C ARG A 197 2.16 -21.49 -31.69
N MET A 198 1.50 -20.35 -31.49
CA MET A 198 0.46 -19.85 -32.42
C MET A 198 0.64 -18.39 -32.86
N GLY A 199 1.68 -17.68 -32.41
CA GLY A 199 1.98 -16.32 -32.90
C GLY A 199 0.98 -15.23 -32.52
N ILE A 200 0.05 -15.50 -31.60
CA ILE A 200 -0.91 -14.53 -31.08
C ILE A 200 -0.26 -13.74 -29.95
N ASP A 201 -0.24 -12.41 -30.04
CA ASP A 201 0.39 -11.53 -29.05
C ASP A 201 -0.65 -10.94 -28.09
N VAL A 202 -0.68 -11.44 -26.85
CA VAL A 202 -1.60 -10.96 -25.81
C VAL A 202 -0.84 -10.07 -24.83
N ARG A 203 -1.13 -8.76 -24.84
CA ARG A 203 -0.41 -7.74 -24.04
C ARG A 203 -1.21 -7.19 -22.87
N ASP A 204 -2.52 -7.37 -22.89
CA ASP A 204 -3.47 -6.79 -21.94
C ASP A 204 -4.69 -7.71 -21.74
N PHE A 205 -5.62 -7.28 -20.89
CA PHE A 205 -6.94 -7.89 -20.73
C PHE A 205 -8.03 -7.04 -21.39
N GLY A 206 -7.70 -6.26 -22.42
CA GLY A 206 -8.61 -5.39 -23.13
C GLY A 206 -8.53 -5.66 -24.64
N PRO A 207 -8.00 -4.73 -25.46
CA PRO A 207 -7.97 -4.87 -26.92
C PRO A 207 -7.36 -6.18 -27.45
N SER A 208 -6.42 -6.80 -26.74
CA SER A 208 -5.81 -8.07 -27.14
C SER A 208 -6.80 -9.24 -27.25
N TRP A 209 -7.99 -9.12 -26.64
CA TRP A 209 -9.02 -10.16 -26.62
C TRP A 209 -10.17 -9.91 -27.59
N ARG A 210 -10.23 -8.72 -28.20
CA ARG A 210 -11.34 -8.25 -29.05
C ARG A 210 -11.62 -9.18 -30.23
N THR A 211 -10.58 -9.79 -30.80
CA THR A 211 -10.69 -10.63 -32.00
C THR A 211 -11.20 -12.05 -31.73
N GLY A 212 -11.34 -12.45 -30.46
CA GLY A 212 -11.71 -13.81 -30.06
C GLY A 212 -10.57 -14.84 -30.15
N LEU A 213 -9.50 -14.54 -30.88
CA LEU A 213 -8.36 -15.46 -31.10
C LEU A 213 -7.66 -15.86 -29.80
N ALA A 214 -7.53 -14.93 -28.84
CA ALA A 214 -6.93 -15.23 -27.55
C ALA A 214 -7.76 -16.26 -26.74
N PHE A 215 -9.10 -16.20 -26.81
CA PHE A 215 -9.96 -17.20 -26.17
C PHE A 215 -9.81 -18.57 -26.83
N PHE A 216 -9.80 -18.61 -28.16
CA PHE A 216 -9.56 -19.83 -28.91
C PHE A 216 -8.21 -20.47 -28.61
N ALA A 217 -7.14 -19.68 -28.51
CA ALA A 217 -5.82 -20.17 -28.15
C ALA A 217 -5.80 -20.82 -26.75
N VAL A 218 -6.49 -20.22 -25.78
CA VAL A 218 -6.64 -20.79 -24.43
C VAL A 218 -7.45 -22.09 -24.46
N ILE A 219 -8.57 -22.13 -25.20
CA ILE A 219 -9.41 -23.34 -25.35
C ILE A 219 -8.61 -24.47 -26.00
N HIS A 220 -7.92 -24.18 -27.11
CA HIS A 220 -7.08 -25.14 -27.83
C HIS A 220 -5.97 -25.71 -26.93
N TYR A 221 -5.40 -24.90 -26.04
CA TYR A 221 -4.41 -25.39 -25.08
C TYR A 221 -5.00 -26.33 -24.03
N LEU A 222 -6.17 -26.00 -23.48
CA LEU A 222 -6.83 -26.84 -22.48
C LEU A 222 -7.27 -28.18 -23.07
N GLN A 223 -7.75 -28.16 -24.32
CA GLN A 223 -8.14 -29.37 -25.03
C GLN A 223 -7.77 -29.25 -26.52
N PRO A 224 -6.62 -29.84 -26.92
CA PRO A 224 -6.22 -29.93 -28.32
C PRO A 224 -7.31 -30.68 -29.11
N ASN A 225 -7.63 -30.22 -30.33
CA ASN A 225 -8.67 -30.72 -31.25
C ASN A 225 -10.06 -30.05 -31.17
N LEU A 226 -10.33 -29.13 -30.23
CA LEU A 226 -11.62 -28.41 -30.18
C LEU A 226 -11.72 -27.21 -31.12
N VAL A 227 -10.60 -26.69 -31.60
CA VAL A 227 -10.55 -25.42 -32.33
C VAL A 227 -9.71 -25.58 -33.59
N ASP A 228 -10.28 -25.21 -34.74
CA ASP A 228 -9.54 -24.98 -35.97
C ASP A 228 -9.05 -23.52 -36.01
N MET A 229 -7.77 -23.34 -35.68
CA MET A 229 -7.18 -22.01 -35.64
C MET A 229 -7.05 -21.39 -37.03
N GLU A 230 -6.87 -22.17 -38.10
CA GLU A 230 -6.73 -21.64 -39.47
C GLU A 230 -8.03 -20.97 -39.93
N GLN A 231 -9.16 -21.57 -39.60
CA GLN A 231 -10.47 -20.98 -39.89
C GLN A 231 -10.75 -19.72 -39.05
N ALA A 232 -10.27 -19.66 -37.80
CA ALA A 232 -10.53 -18.56 -36.88
C ALA A 232 -9.89 -17.21 -37.32
N TRP A 233 -8.74 -17.24 -38.01
CA TRP A 233 -8.05 -16.02 -38.47
C TRP A 233 -8.81 -15.21 -39.52
N GLY A 234 -9.68 -15.86 -40.29
CA GLY A 234 -10.44 -15.23 -41.39
C GLY A 234 -11.85 -14.76 -41.02
N ARG A 235 -12.30 -15.00 -39.79
CA ARG A 235 -13.68 -14.78 -39.35
C ARG A 235 -13.85 -13.46 -38.60
N PRO A 236 -15.05 -12.86 -38.62
CA PRO A 236 -15.32 -11.64 -37.87
C PRO A 236 -15.26 -11.89 -36.35
N ASN A 237 -14.83 -10.87 -35.60
CA ASN A 237 -14.65 -10.92 -34.15
C ASN A 237 -15.88 -11.47 -33.41
N GLN A 238 -17.07 -10.99 -33.75
CA GLN A 238 -18.31 -11.44 -33.11
C GLN A 238 -18.55 -12.96 -33.24
N GLU A 239 -18.31 -13.53 -34.42
CA GLU A 239 -18.47 -14.96 -34.64
C GLU A 239 -17.44 -15.76 -33.84
N ASN A 240 -16.18 -15.30 -33.83
CA ASN A 240 -15.11 -15.93 -33.06
C ASN A 240 -15.42 -15.93 -31.56
N LEU A 241 -15.88 -14.79 -31.03
CA LEU A 241 -16.25 -14.65 -29.61
C LEU A 241 -17.45 -15.54 -29.26
N GLN A 242 -18.51 -15.52 -30.07
CA GLN A 242 -19.70 -16.34 -29.85
C GLN A 242 -19.36 -17.83 -29.82
N GLU A 243 -18.53 -18.29 -30.75
CA GLU A 243 -18.14 -19.69 -30.81
C GLU A 243 -17.17 -20.07 -29.70
N ALA A 244 -16.19 -19.24 -29.36
CA ALA A 244 -15.30 -19.47 -28.23
C ALA A 244 -16.08 -19.60 -26.91
N PHE A 245 -17.08 -18.75 -26.68
CA PHE A 245 -17.91 -18.82 -25.48
C PHE A 245 -18.83 -20.05 -25.47
N SER A 246 -19.42 -20.40 -26.62
CA SER A 246 -20.20 -21.65 -26.76
C SER A 246 -19.34 -22.90 -26.52
N LEU A 247 -18.12 -22.96 -27.06
CA LEU A 247 -17.22 -24.10 -26.86
C LEU A 247 -16.78 -24.20 -25.39
N ALA A 248 -16.44 -23.08 -24.76
CA ALA A 248 -16.07 -23.06 -23.35
C ALA A 248 -17.20 -23.60 -22.44
N GLU A 249 -18.45 -23.26 -22.72
CA GLU A 249 -19.59 -23.76 -21.95
C GLU A 249 -19.90 -25.23 -22.24
N LYS A 250 -19.99 -25.62 -23.51
CA LYS A 250 -20.41 -26.97 -23.91
C LYS A 250 -19.36 -28.03 -23.61
N GLU A 251 -18.09 -27.73 -23.90
CA GLU A 251 -17.00 -28.72 -23.84
C GLU A 251 -16.20 -28.64 -22.54
N LEU A 252 -16.05 -27.44 -21.96
CA LEU A 252 -15.25 -27.23 -20.73
C LEU A 252 -16.10 -26.96 -19.48
N GLY A 253 -17.42 -26.80 -19.61
CA GLY A 253 -18.32 -26.49 -18.49
C GLY A 253 -18.09 -25.10 -17.87
N ILE A 254 -17.46 -24.18 -18.61
CA ILE A 254 -17.19 -22.81 -18.16
C ILE A 254 -18.40 -21.94 -18.48
N PRO A 255 -19.11 -21.37 -17.48
CA PRO A 255 -20.32 -20.59 -17.72
C PRO A 255 -20.00 -19.30 -18.47
N GLN A 256 -20.80 -18.95 -19.49
CA GLN A 256 -20.58 -17.74 -20.29
C GLN A 256 -20.82 -16.47 -19.46
N LEU A 257 -19.75 -15.78 -19.04
CA LEU A 257 -19.85 -14.55 -18.23
C LEU A 257 -19.87 -13.27 -19.08
N LEU A 258 -19.46 -13.36 -20.33
CA LEU A 258 -19.35 -12.24 -21.28
C LEU A 258 -20.24 -12.52 -22.49
N ASP A 259 -20.80 -11.48 -23.07
CA ASP A 259 -21.49 -11.52 -24.35
C ASP A 259 -20.55 -10.97 -25.45
N PRO A 260 -20.60 -11.43 -26.72
CA PRO A 260 -19.66 -10.98 -27.76
C PRO A 260 -19.64 -9.46 -27.97
N GLU A 261 -20.80 -8.83 -27.84
CA GLU A 261 -20.97 -7.37 -27.89
C GLU A 261 -20.28 -6.60 -26.77
N ASP A 262 -20.01 -7.25 -25.63
CA ASP A 262 -19.27 -6.65 -24.51
C ASP A 262 -17.76 -6.62 -24.75
N VAL A 263 -17.28 -7.43 -25.70
CA VAL A 263 -15.86 -7.63 -25.99
C VAL A 263 -15.47 -7.05 -27.36
N ASP A 264 -16.34 -7.08 -28.37
CA ASP A 264 -16.08 -6.46 -29.67
C ASP A 264 -16.31 -4.94 -29.68
N VAL A 265 -15.63 -4.25 -28.77
CA VAL A 265 -15.61 -2.79 -28.62
C VAL A 265 -14.17 -2.29 -28.59
N ASP A 266 -13.96 -0.99 -28.81
CA ASP A 266 -12.60 -0.43 -28.89
C ASP A 266 -11.79 -0.56 -27.59
N LYS A 267 -12.47 -0.52 -26.44
CA LYS A 267 -11.85 -0.63 -25.10
C LYS A 267 -12.69 -1.54 -24.20
N PRO A 268 -12.56 -2.87 -24.35
CA PRO A 268 -13.27 -3.84 -23.51
C PRO A 268 -12.92 -3.67 -22.04
N ASP A 269 -13.84 -4.00 -21.14
CA ASP A 269 -13.59 -3.89 -19.69
C ASP A 269 -12.63 -4.97 -19.21
N GLU A 270 -11.46 -4.56 -18.72
CA GLU A 270 -10.41 -5.49 -18.33
C GLU A 270 -10.78 -6.36 -17.12
N LYS A 271 -11.59 -5.85 -16.19
CA LYS A 271 -11.99 -6.62 -15.01
C LYS A 271 -12.93 -7.75 -15.41
N SER A 272 -13.88 -7.47 -16.30
CA SER A 272 -14.78 -8.46 -16.86
C SER A 272 -14.03 -9.55 -17.64
N ILE A 273 -13.07 -9.17 -18.49
CA ILE A 273 -12.22 -10.13 -19.21
C ILE A 273 -11.39 -10.97 -18.23
N MET A 274 -10.69 -10.35 -17.27
CA MET A 274 -9.92 -11.08 -16.27
C MET A 274 -10.76 -12.08 -15.47
N THR A 275 -11.98 -11.68 -15.09
CA THR A 275 -12.94 -12.53 -14.36
C THR A 275 -13.28 -13.79 -15.15
N TYR A 276 -13.51 -13.64 -16.46
CA TYR A 276 -13.84 -14.76 -17.34
C TYR A 276 -12.62 -15.63 -17.64
N VAL A 277 -11.48 -15.04 -17.99
CA VAL A 277 -10.22 -15.75 -18.28
C VAL A 277 -9.76 -16.60 -17.09
N ALA A 278 -9.92 -16.10 -15.86
CA ALA A 278 -9.59 -16.87 -14.66
C ALA A 278 -10.43 -18.15 -14.51
N GLN A 279 -11.61 -18.28 -15.14
CA GLN A 279 -12.38 -19.54 -15.14
C GLN A 279 -11.68 -20.63 -15.99
N PHE A 280 -10.99 -20.24 -17.07
CA PHE A 280 -10.20 -21.17 -17.88
C PHE A 280 -9.00 -21.71 -17.12
N LEU A 281 -8.34 -20.85 -16.33
CA LEU A 281 -7.21 -21.26 -15.49
C LEU A 281 -7.59 -22.36 -14.48
N LYS A 282 -8.82 -22.37 -13.97
CA LYS A 282 -9.32 -23.43 -13.08
C LYS A 282 -9.34 -24.82 -13.73
N HIS A 283 -9.48 -24.88 -15.05
CA HIS A 283 -9.55 -26.11 -15.84
C HIS A 283 -8.19 -26.48 -16.45
N HIS A 284 -7.11 -25.80 -16.03
CA HIS A 284 -5.74 -26.17 -16.38
C HIS A 284 -5.48 -27.65 -16.06
N PRO A 285 -5.00 -28.47 -17.02
CA PRO A 285 -4.67 -29.86 -16.75
C PRO A 285 -3.65 -29.90 -15.62
N LYS A 286 -4.02 -30.49 -14.48
CA LYS A 286 -3.05 -30.82 -13.43
C LYS A 286 -2.11 -31.89 -13.97
N GLN A 287 -1.10 -31.48 -14.73
CA GLN A 287 0.04 -32.29 -15.10
C GLN A 287 1.32 -31.50 -14.93
N SER A 288 2.01 -31.78 -13.83
CA SER A 288 3.42 -32.15 -13.87
C SER A 288 3.56 -33.32 -12.91
N ASP A 289 3.87 -34.50 -13.46
CA ASP A 289 4.29 -35.64 -12.65
C ASP A 289 5.58 -35.25 -11.88
N PRO A 290 5.79 -35.76 -10.65
CA PRO A 290 7.01 -35.52 -9.86
C PRO A 290 8.31 -35.99 -10.51
N GLU A 291 8.27 -36.73 -11.63
CA GLU A 291 9.45 -37.33 -12.27
C GLU A 291 10.21 -36.34 -13.17
N ASP A 292 9.54 -35.52 -14.00
CA ASP A 292 10.22 -34.57 -14.90
C ASP A 292 10.85 -33.37 -14.16
N THR A 293 10.21 -32.89 -13.08
CA THR A 293 10.80 -31.80 -12.26
C THR A 293 11.96 -32.32 -11.40
N GLN A 294 11.93 -33.60 -11.01
CA GLN A 294 13.08 -34.23 -10.36
C GLN A 294 14.25 -34.40 -11.33
N GLU A 295 14.00 -34.70 -12.60
CA GLU A 295 15.09 -34.91 -13.57
C GLU A 295 15.83 -33.61 -13.90
N ASP A 296 15.12 -32.50 -14.12
CA ASP A 296 15.72 -31.18 -14.34
C ASP A 296 16.44 -30.63 -13.10
N GLU A 297 15.85 -30.75 -11.89
CA GLU A 297 16.52 -30.35 -10.65
C GLU A 297 17.75 -31.24 -10.35
N ARG A 298 17.68 -32.53 -10.68
CA ARG A 298 18.77 -33.48 -10.49
C ARG A 298 19.91 -33.22 -11.46
N GLU A 299 19.62 -32.90 -12.71
CA GLU A 299 20.62 -32.55 -13.71
C GLU A 299 21.26 -31.20 -13.39
N GLN A 300 20.47 -30.22 -12.92
CA GLN A 300 21.01 -28.94 -12.44
C GLN A 300 21.95 -29.13 -11.25
N ARG A 301 21.57 -29.90 -10.23
CA ARG A 301 22.45 -30.23 -9.09
C ARG A 301 23.69 -31.02 -9.50
N LYS A 302 23.60 -31.86 -10.54
CA LYS A 302 24.73 -32.60 -11.08
C LYS A 302 25.71 -31.66 -11.78
N SER A 303 25.19 -30.74 -12.62
CA SER A 303 26.00 -29.73 -13.31
C SER A 303 26.77 -28.81 -12.34
N LEU A 304 26.14 -28.40 -11.22
CA LEU A 304 26.78 -27.59 -10.18
C LEU A 304 27.91 -28.36 -9.48
N ARG A 305 27.71 -29.66 -9.21
CA ARG A 305 28.74 -30.52 -8.61
C ARG A 305 29.91 -30.78 -9.54
N GLU A 306 29.66 -30.98 -10.84
CA GLU A 306 30.70 -31.10 -11.86
C GLU A 306 31.53 -29.82 -11.94
N LEU A 307 30.87 -28.65 -11.95
CA LEU A 307 31.54 -27.36 -11.99
C LEU A 307 32.40 -27.10 -10.75
N LYS A 308 31.89 -27.42 -9.55
CA LYS A 308 32.66 -27.38 -8.30
C LYS A 308 33.91 -28.26 -8.39
N THR A 309 33.75 -29.51 -8.82
CA THR A 309 34.83 -30.49 -8.91
C THR A 309 35.92 -30.02 -9.88
N TRP A 310 35.51 -29.43 -11.00
CA TRP A 310 36.41 -28.82 -11.97
C TRP A 310 37.19 -27.64 -11.37
N LEU A 311 36.53 -26.73 -10.63
CA LEU A 311 37.20 -25.62 -9.94
C LEU A 311 38.21 -26.10 -8.89
N GLU A 312 37.86 -27.13 -8.12
CA GLU A 312 38.77 -27.74 -7.14
C GLU A 312 39.97 -28.44 -7.79
N GLN A 313 39.78 -29.06 -8.96
CA GLN A 313 40.88 -29.62 -9.74
C GLN A 313 41.81 -28.50 -10.24
N LEU A 314 41.24 -27.42 -10.77
CA LEU A 314 42.02 -26.27 -11.23
C LEU A 314 42.83 -25.61 -10.08
N ASP A 315 42.29 -25.53 -8.86
CA ASP A 315 43.03 -25.09 -7.66
C ASP A 315 44.18 -26.05 -7.31
N ARG A 316 43.97 -27.37 -7.39
CA ARG A 316 45.04 -28.36 -7.18
C ARG A 316 46.14 -28.25 -8.22
N ASP A 317 45.77 -28.13 -9.49
CA ASP A 317 46.72 -27.97 -10.59
C ASP A 317 47.52 -26.68 -10.42
N ALA A 318 46.86 -25.58 -10.01
CA ALA A 318 47.53 -24.32 -9.71
C ALA A 318 48.51 -24.42 -8.52
N MET A 319 48.18 -25.20 -7.49
CA MET A 319 49.09 -25.45 -6.36
C MET A 319 50.33 -26.24 -6.79
N GLN A 320 50.16 -27.36 -7.50
CA GLN A 320 51.29 -28.19 -7.96
C GLN A 320 52.20 -27.43 -8.94
N ALA A 321 51.61 -26.64 -9.82
CA ALA A 321 52.33 -25.82 -10.77
C ALA A 321 53.25 -24.78 -10.12
N GLN A 322 52.83 -24.24 -8.98
CA GLN A 322 53.58 -23.23 -8.25
C GLN A 322 54.82 -23.79 -7.52
N GLU A 323 54.85 -25.10 -7.24
CA GLU A 323 55.99 -25.78 -6.59
C GLU A 323 57.11 -26.14 -7.58
N THR A 324 56.89 -25.99 -8.88
CA THR A 324 57.88 -26.36 -9.91
C THR A 324 58.88 -25.21 -10.15
N GLU A 325 60.15 -25.36 -9.81
CA GLU A 325 61.17 -24.27 -9.78
C GLU A 325 61.61 -23.69 -11.15
N ALA A 326 61.03 -24.11 -12.28
CA ALA A 326 61.46 -23.67 -13.61
C ALA A 326 60.69 -22.43 -14.13
N ASN A 327 61.26 -21.22 -13.96
CA ASN A 327 60.64 -19.90 -14.26
C ASN A 327 59.85 -19.81 -15.59
N LEU A 328 60.37 -20.35 -16.70
CA LEU A 328 59.71 -20.23 -18.01
C LEU A 328 58.54 -21.23 -18.19
N ALA A 329 58.62 -22.41 -17.55
CA ALA A 329 57.56 -23.41 -17.58
C ALA A 329 56.38 -22.98 -16.69
N VAL A 330 56.69 -22.40 -15.53
CA VAL A 330 55.72 -21.84 -14.57
C VAL A 330 54.85 -20.75 -15.21
N GLN A 331 55.44 -19.82 -15.98
CA GLN A 331 54.68 -18.78 -16.67
C GLN A 331 53.71 -19.35 -17.73
N ARG A 332 54.12 -20.37 -18.49
CA ARG A 332 53.23 -21.00 -19.48
C ARG A 332 52.09 -21.76 -18.81
N LEU A 333 52.36 -22.45 -17.70
CA LEU A 333 51.34 -23.17 -16.95
C LEU A 333 50.32 -22.21 -16.34
N PHE A 334 50.77 -21.10 -15.75
CA PHE A 334 49.91 -20.04 -15.24
C PHE A 334 48.96 -19.50 -16.32
N LYS A 335 49.49 -19.19 -17.51
CA LYS A 335 48.66 -18.75 -18.64
C LYS A 335 47.63 -19.80 -19.06
N SER A 336 48.03 -21.07 -19.13
CA SER A 336 47.12 -22.17 -19.49
C SER A 336 45.95 -22.26 -18.51
N LEU A 337 46.22 -22.24 -17.21
CA LEU A 337 45.20 -22.30 -16.17
C LEU A 337 44.27 -21.07 -16.19
N ARG A 338 44.81 -19.87 -16.45
CA ARG A 338 43.98 -18.65 -16.64
C ARG A 338 43.04 -18.76 -17.83
N VAL A 339 43.53 -19.25 -18.97
CA VAL A 339 42.69 -19.45 -20.16
C VAL A 339 41.57 -20.46 -19.88
N GLN A 340 41.87 -21.55 -19.16
CA GLN A 340 40.86 -22.51 -18.75
C GLN A 340 39.79 -21.89 -17.84
N LEU A 341 40.20 -21.08 -16.86
CA LEU A 341 39.27 -20.34 -15.99
C LEU A 341 38.38 -19.39 -16.81
N GLU A 342 38.99 -18.63 -17.73
CA GLU A 342 38.28 -17.64 -18.55
C GLU A 342 37.28 -18.30 -19.52
N MET A 343 37.63 -19.45 -20.12
CA MET A 343 36.73 -20.22 -21.00
C MET A 343 35.45 -20.69 -20.28
N LYS A 344 35.52 -20.91 -18.97
CA LYS A 344 34.38 -21.35 -18.15
C LYS A 344 33.74 -20.23 -17.33
N ARG A 345 34.31 -19.01 -17.35
CA ARG A 345 33.86 -17.87 -16.53
C ARG A 345 32.36 -17.64 -16.62
N LYS A 346 31.81 -17.48 -17.83
CA LYS A 346 30.35 -17.24 -18.01
C LYS A 346 29.48 -18.35 -17.43
N GLN A 347 29.93 -19.61 -17.52
CA GLN A 347 29.22 -20.75 -16.96
C GLN A 347 29.25 -20.70 -15.42
N VAL A 348 30.39 -20.32 -14.84
CA VAL A 348 30.51 -20.13 -13.39
C VAL A 348 29.68 -18.93 -12.93
N GLU A 349 29.81 -17.76 -13.56
CA GLU A 349 29.04 -16.56 -13.22
C GLU A 349 27.53 -16.81 -13.25
N SER A 350 27.04 -17.58 -14.22
CA SER A 350 25.64 -18.03 -14.28
C SER A 350 25.26 -18.93 -13.09
N ALA A 351 26.13 -19.87 -12.71
CA ALA A 351 25.93 -20.72 -11.54
C ALA A 351 25.94 -19.95 -10.20
N LEU A 352 26.62 -18.79 -10.14
CA LEU A 352 26.65 -17.90 -8.98
C LEU A 352 25.40 -17.02 -8.85
N GLN A 353 24.47 -17.04 -9.81
CA GLN A 353 23.20 -16.33 -9.69
C GLN A 353 22.22 -17.15 -8.84
N SER A 354 21.68 -16.56 -7.77
CA SER A 354 20.69 -17.22 -6.93
C SER A 354 19.51 -17.73 -7.75
N THR A 355 19.25 -19.04 -7.67
CA THR A 355 18.02 -19.65 -8.18
C THR A 355 16.88 -19.57 -7.17
N GLN A 356 17.15 -19.15 -5.93
CA GLN A 356 16.17 -19.07 -4.85
C GLN A 356 15.45 -17.71 -4.84
N LYS A 357 14.20 -17.71 -4.34
CA LYS A 357 13.33 -16.51 -4.28
C LYS A 357 13.85 -15.40 -3.37
N ASP A 358 14.60 -15.80 -2.36
CA ASP A 358 15.16 -14.96 -1.30
C ASP A 358 16.48 -14.29 -1.73
N GLY A 359 17.02 -14.63 -2.90
CA GLY A 359 18.31 -14.14 -3.38
C GLY A 359 19.50 -14.87 -2.77
N MET A 360 19.28 -15.91 -1.96
CA MET A 360 20.34 -16.71 -1.36
C MET A 360 20.79 -17.82 -2.30
N LEU A 361 22.08 -18.15 -2.26
CA LEU A 361 22.61 -19.28 -3.01
C LEU A 361 22.16 -20.60 -2.37
N THR A 362 21.75 -21.56 -3.20
CA THR A 362 21.62 -22.95 -2.73
C THR A 362 22.96 -23.45 -2.19
N VAL A 363 22.95 -24.51 -1.37
CA VAL A 363 24.19 -25.11 -0.83
C VAL A 363 25.18 -25.44 -1.95
N ASP A 364 24.73 -26.06 -3.05
CA ASP A 364 25.59 -26.40 -4.18
C ASP A 364 26.15 -25.15 -4.88
N GLN A 365 25.35 -24.08 -5.04
CA GLN A 365 25.83 -22.82 -5.62
C GLN A 365 26.81 -22.09 -4.70
N ALA A 366 26.59 -22.10 -3.38
CA ALA A 366 27.50 -21.53 -2.40
C ALA A 366 28.84 -22.29 -2.39
N LEU A 367 28.81 -23.61 -2.56
CA LEU A 367 30.02 -24.42 -2.70
C LEU A 367 30.78 -24.12 -4.00
N VAL A 368 30.08 -23.92 -5.13
CA VAL A 368 30.70 -23.45 -6.38
C VAL A 368 31.31 -22.06 -6.19
N LYS A 369 30.60 -21.15 -5.52
CA LYS A 369 31.10 -19.81 -5.18
C LYS A 369 32.39 -19.86 -4.37
N GLN A 370 32.39 -20.67 -3.31
CA GLN A 370 33.58 -20.86 -2.47
C GLN A 370 34.77 -21.41 -3.28
N ALA A 371 34.53 -22.40 -4.14
CA ALA A 371 35.58 -22.97 -4.99
C ALA A 371 36.10 -21.94 -6.01
N TRP A 372 35.22 -21.14 -6.59
CA TRP A 372 35.55 -20.05 -7.52
C TRP A 372 36.40 -18.97 -6.87
N GLU A 373 36.01 -18.50 -5.69
CA GLU A 373 36.77 -17.51 -4.90
C GLU A 373 38.16 -18.05 -4.55
N LYS A 374 38.23 -19.31 -4.10
CA LYS A 374 39.50 -19.94 -3.73
C LYS A 374 40.48 -20.00 -4.90
N VAL A 375 40.05 -20.50 -6.07
CA VAL A 375 40.94 -20.59 -7.25
C VAL A 375 41.24 -19.22 -7.84
N SER A 376 40.30 -18.28 -7.80
CA SER A 376 40.50 -16.90 -8.26
C SER A 376 41.56 -16.18 -7.41
N ASN A 377 41.47 -16.29 -6.08
CA ASN A 377 42.44 -15.73 -5.14
C ASN A 377 43.81 -16.40 -5.30
N ARG A 378 43.86 -17.73 -5.48
CA ARG A 378 45.10 -18.47 -5.75
C ARG A 378 45.82 -17.94 -6.98
N LEU A 379 45.10 -17.78 -8.10
CA LEU A 379 45.67 -17.30 -9.34
C LEU A 379 46.07 -15.83 -9.23
N LEU A 380 45.29 -15.01 -8.51
CA LEU A 380 45.63 -13.61 -8.25
C LEU A 380 46.92 -13.46 -7.42
N ASP A 381 47.10 -14.29 -6.39
CA ASP A 381 48.32 -14.34 -5.57
C ASP A 381 49.53 -14.84 -6.35
N TRP A 382 49.34 -15.85 -7.19
CA TRP A 382 50.41 -16.31 -8.09
C TRP A 382 50.79 -15.22 -9.10
N HIS A 383 49.81 -14.48 -9.61
CA HIS A 383 50.07 -13.34 -10.48
C HIS A 383 50.92 -12.26 -9.78
N LEU A 384 50.56 -11.92 -8.53
CA LEU A 384 51.35 -10.98 -7.72
C LEU A 384 52.79 -11.44 -7.53
N LYS A 385 53.03 -12.74 -7.29
CA LYS A 385 54.39 -13.28 -7.17
C LYS A 385 55.17 -13.15 -8.49
N LEU A 386 54.52 -13.38 -9.62
CA LEU A 386 55.12 -13.20 -10.95
C LEU A 386 55.46 -11.73 -11.18
N ASP A 387 54.58 -10.81 -10.87
CA ASP A 387 54.83 -9.39 -11.08
C ASP A 387 55.93 -8.86 -10.15
N ARG A 388 55.94 -9.29 -8.88
CA ARG A 388 57.01 -8.95 -7.92
C ARG A 388 58.39 -9.50 -8.28
N SER A 389 58.44 -10.49 -9.17
CA SER A 389 59.72 -11.03 -9.66
C SER A 389 60.37 -10.14 -10.73
N LEU A 390 59.64 -9.14 -11.25
CA LEU A 390 60.14 -8.20 -12.23
C LEU A 390 61.07 -7.13 -11.61
N PRO A 391 62.02 -6.57 -12.38
CA PRO A 391 62.90 -5.51 -11.90
C PRO A 391 62.14 -4.21 -11.60
N ALA A 392 62.55 -3.51 -10.54
CA ALA A 392 61.98 -2.22 -10.18
C ALA A 392 62.14 -1.20 -11.32
N PRO A 393 61.08 -0.45 -11.68
CA PRO A 393 59.85 -0.21 -10.91
C PRO A 393 58.64 -1.11 -11.25
N LEU A 394 58.79 -2.18 -12.04
CA LEU A 394 57.66 -3.02 -12.46
C LEU A 394 57.05 -3.84 -11.32
N ASP A 395 57.84 -4.21 -10.32
CA ASP A 395 57.40 -4.87 -9.09
C ASP A 395 56.35 -4.05 -8.31
N GLN A 396 56.55 -2.74 -8.25
CA GLN A 396 55.66 -1.78 -7.62
C GLN A 396 54.37 -1.62 -8.44
N VAL A 397 54.49 -1.50 -9.77
CA VAL A 397 53.33 -1.46 -10.68
C VAL A 397 52.48 -2.73 -10.54
N GLY A 398 53.11 -3.91 -10.47
CA GLY A 398 52.43 -5.18 -10.26
C GLY A 398 51.70 -5.28 -8.92
N SER A 399 52.37 -4.85 -7.84
CA SER A 399 51.77 -4.80 -6.50
C SER A 399 50.56 -3.85 -6.45
N TRP A 400 50.66 -2.70 -7.11
CA TRP A 400 49.56 -1.74 -7.24
C TRP A 400 48.41 -2.32 -8.09
N LEU A 401 48.70 -2.96 -9.23
CA LEU A 401 47.69 -3.60 -10.09
C LEU A 401 46.89 -4.65 -9.31
N HIS A 402 47.57 -5.49 -8.54
CA HIS A 402 46.92 -6.48 -7.68
C HIS A 402 45.98 -5.84 -6.65
N GLN A 403 46.39 -4.74 -6.00
CA GLN A 403 45.53 -4.01 -5.06
C GLN A 403 44.30 -3.40 -5.77
N ALA A 404 44.49 -2.78 -6.93
CA ALA A 404 43.40 -2.18 -7.69
C ALA A 404 42.38 -3.22 -8.19
N GLU A 405 42.85 -4.36 -8.70
CA GLU A 405 42.00 -5.48 -9.11
C GLU A 405 41.29 -6.15 -7.94
N GLY A 406 41.96 -6.28 -6.80
CA GLY A 406 41.37 -6.79 -5.57
C GLY A 406 40.20 -5.92 -5.10
N ALA A 407 40.36 -4.59 -5.14
CA ALA A 407 39.30 -3.65 -4.79
C ALA A 407 38.09 -3.74 -5.75
N LEU A 408 38.32 -3.87 -7.06
CA LEU A 408 37.24 -4.08 -8.05
C LEU A 408 36.45 -5.39 -7.83
N ARG A 409 37.08 -6.39 -7.23
CA ARG A 409 36.50 -7.71 -6.95
C ARG A 409 35.91 -7.82 -5.54
N GLN A 410 36.10 -6.80 -4.70
CA GLN A 410 35.65 -6.84 -3.31
C GLN A 410 34.13 -6.90 -3.26
N GLU A 411 33.59 -8.01 -2.76
CA GLU A 411 32.18 -8.12 -2.46
C GLU A 411 31.86 -7.41 -1.14
N VAL A 412 30.77 -6.64 -1.14
CA VAL A 412 30.28 -5.99 0.07
C VAL A 412 29.37 -6.96 0.81
N ILE A 413 29.77 -7.32 2.03
CA ILE A 413 28.94 -8.16 2.92
C ILE A 413 27.77 -7.30 3.42
N MET A 414 26.56 -7.64 2.97
CA MET A 414 25.33 -6.99 3.41
C MET A 414 25.02 -7.39 4.86
N GLN A 415 24.88 -6.40 5.75
CA GLN A 415 24.43 -6.61 7.13
C GLN A 415 22.93 -6.30 7.27
N GLN A 416 22.30 -6.81 8.34
CA GLN A 416 20.87 -6.58 8.60
C GLN A 416 20.52 -5.11 8.81
N ALA A 417 21.44 -4.30 9.36
CA ALA A 417 21.23 -2.88 9.56
C ALA A 417 21.78 -2.07 8.37
N HIS A 418 20.92 -1.29 7.72
CA HIS A 418 21.28 -0.48 6.54
C HIS A 418 22.41 0.52 6.82
N GLU A 419 22.45 1.14 8.01
CA GLU A 419 23.52 2.06 8.39
C GLU A 419 24.89 1.38 8.48
N GLN A 420 24.94 0.15 8.98
CA GLN A 420 26.20 -0.59 9.06
C GLN A 420 26.68 -1.01 7.67
N THR A 421 25.76 -1.45 6.80
CA THR A 421 26.05 -1.76 5.40
C THR A 421 26.58 -0.54 4.64
N ALA A 422 25.96 0.64 4.81
CA ALA A 422 26.44 1.87 4.19
C ALA A 422 27.88 2.22 4.63
N ASN A 423 28.19 2.08 5.93
CA ASN A 423 29.54 2.30 6.45
C ASN A 423 30.59 1.32 5.88
N ILE A 424 30.22 0.06 5.62
CA ILE A 424 31.12 -0.92 4.99
C ILE A 424 31.39 -0.53 3.53
N ILE A 425 30.34 -0.15 2.79
CA ILE A 425 30.46 0.32 1.41
C ILE A 425 31.35 1.56 1.35
N HIS A 426 31.10 2.54 2.21
CA HIS A 426 31.87 3.78 2.29
C HIS A 426 33.38 3.49 2.48
N ARG A 427 33.73 2.59 3.39
CA ARG A 427 35.15 2.21 3.61
C ARG A 427 35.78 1.56 2.38
N ALA A 428 35.07 0.63 1.72
CA ALA A 428 35.57 -0.01 0.51
C ALA A 428 35.74 1.00 -0.64
N LEU A 429 34.82 1.95 -0.72
CA LEU A 429 34.81 3.03 -1.70
C LEU A 429 36.00 3.98 -1.52
N GLU A 430 36.25 4.44 -0.29
CA GLU A 430 37.40 5.29 0.02
C GLU A 430 38.74 4.54 -0.18
N GLN A 431 38.80 3.26 0.18
CA GLN A 431 39.98 2.41 -0.12
C GLN A 431 40.27 2.35 -1.62
N HIS A 432 39.24 2.16 -2.45
CA HIS A 432 39.43 2.14 -3.90
C HIS A 432 39.85 3.51 -4.46
N LYS A 433 39.24 4.61 -3.97
CA LYS A 433 39.64 5.98 -4.33
C LYS A 433 41.12 6.25 -3.97
N ASP A 434 41.56 5.81 -2.80
CA ASP A 434 42.94 5.94 -2.34
C ASP A 434 43.92 5.23 -3.28
N VAL A 435 43.62 3.99 -3.68
CA VAL A 435 44.45 3.21 -4.62
C VAL A 435 44.57 3.93 -5.97
N LEU A 436 43.47 4.50 -6.48
CA LEU A 436 43.43 5.17 -7.77
C LEU A 436 44.19 6.51 -7.81
N ARG A 437 44.54 7.13 -6.67
CA ARG A 437 45.34 8.37 -6.65
C ARG A 437 46.68 8.23 -7.37
N SER A 438 47.24 7.02 -7.40
CA SER A 438 48.53 6.73 -8.03
C SER A 438 48.40 6.10 -9.44
N LEU A 439 47.18 5.93 -9.97
CA LEU A 439 46.90 5.29 -11.26
C LEU A 439 47.75 5.85 -12.40
N GLU A 440 47.71 7.17 -12.59
CA GLU A 440 48.35 7.83 -13.73
C GLU A 440 49.88 7.71 -13.66
N SER A 441 50.45 7.75 -12.45
CA SER A 441 51.90 7.57 -12.25
C SER A 441 52.36 6.16 -12.66
N HIS A 442 51.65 5.11 -12.24
CA HIS A 442 51.96 3.72 -12.59
C HIS A 442 51.73 3.45 -14.08
N LYS A 443 50.67 4.03 -14.67
CA LYS A 443 50.39 3.95 -16.11
C LYS A 443 51.53 4.53 -16.96
N GLN A 444 52.04 5.70 -16.59
CA GLN A 444 53.17 6.33 -17.31
C GLN A 444 54.48 5.55 -17.17
N VAL A 445 54.72 4.92 -16.01
CA VAL A 445 55.87 4.02 -15.81
C VAL A 445 55.77 2.81 -16.73
N LEU A 446 54.61 2.14 -16.73
CA LEU A 446 54.38 0.96 -17.56
C LEU A 446 54.48 1.28 -19.06
N GLN A 447 53.90 2.39 -19.52
CA GLN A 447 53.96 2.81 -20.93
C GLN A 447 55.38 3.10 -21.43
N ARG A 448 56.25 3.69 -20.59
CA ARG A 448 57.66 3.91 -20.94
C ARG A 448 58.39 2.57 -21.09
N ILE A 449 58.28 1.71 -20.09
CA ILE A 449 58.98 0.42 -20.07
C ILE A 449 58.46 -0.52 -21.16
N HIS A 450 57.16 -0.46 -21.49
CA HIS A 450 56.58 -1.25 -22.58
C HIS A 450 57.19 -0.90 -23.94
N LYS A 451 57.53 0.38 -24.17
CA LYS A 451 58.27 0.83 -25.36
C LYS A 451 59.74 0.39 -25.33
N ASP A 452 60.40 0.55 -24.19
CA ASP A 452 61.84 0.29 -24.04
C ASP A 452 62.20 -1.20 -23.93
N ARG A 453 61.21 -2.06 -23.62
CA ARG A 453 61.32 -3.52 -23.45
C ARG A 453 62.35 -4.00 -22.43
N SER A 454 62.93 -3.08 -21.67
CA SER A 454 63.97 -3.36 -20.69
C SER A 454 63.92 -2.37 -19.53
N VAL A 455 64.45 -2.81 -18.38
CA VAL A 455 64.57 -1.99 -17.17
C VAL A 455 66.00 -2.14 -16.68
N GLY A 456 66.77 -1.04 -16.65
CA GLY A 456 68.17 -1.07 -16.23
C GLY A 456 69.04 -2.03 -17.06
N GLY A 457 68.71 -2.26 -18.34
CA GLY A 457 69.40 -3.21 -19.22
C GLY A 457 68.93 -4.67 -19.12
N ILE A 458 68.02 -4.99 -18.19
CA ILE A 458 67.41 -6.32 -18.09
C ILE A 458 66.21 -6.38 -19.05
N LEU A 459 66.26 -7.30 -20.01
CA LEU A 459 65.14 -7.55 -20.92
C LEU A 459 63.95 -8.13 -20.17
N VAL A 460 62.78 -7.52 -20.36
CA VAL A 460 61.53 -8.00 -19.76
C VAL A 460 60.72 -8.76 -20.81
N PRO A 461 60.17 -9.94 -20.51
CA PRO A 461 59.35 -10.69 -21.45
C PRO A 461 58.18 -9.87 -22.00
N SER A 462 58.06 -9.79 -23.34
CA SER A 462 56.99 -9.02 -24.01
C SER A 462 55.60 -9.43 -23.55
N ASP A 463 55.40 -10.72 -23.32
CA ASP A 463 54.14 -11.29 -22.88
C ASP A 463 53.71 -10.80 -21.49
N GLN A 464 54.65 -10.60 -20.56
CA GLN A 464 54.33 -10.09 -19.23
C GLN A 464 54.02 -8.59 -19.26
N LEU A 465 54.78 -7.81 -20.05
CA LEU A 465 54.47 -6.40 -20.26
C LEU A 465 53.08 -6.20 -20.89
N GLN A 466 52.72 -7.08 -21.83
CA GLN A 466 51.40 -7.06 -22.47
C GLN A 466 50.29 -7.41 -21.48
N ASP A 467 50.45 -8.46 -20.67
CA ASP A 467 49.49 -8.84 -19.63
C ASP A 467 49.28 -7.71 -18.59
N MET A 468 50.35 -7.07 -18.11
CA MET A 468 50.24 -5.91 -17.22
C MET A 468 49.52 -4.74 -17.89
N ALA A 469 49.75 -4.49 -19.18
CA ALA A 469 49.09 -3.42 -19.93
C ALA A 469 47.58 -3.68 -20.11
N GLU A 470 47.19 -4.92 -20.37
CA GLU A 470 45.78 -5.34 -20.48
C GLU A 470 45.05 -5.14 -19.14
N ARG A 471 45.68 -5.52 -18.04
CA ARG A 471 45.16 -5.31 -16.67
C ARG A 471 45.06 -3.84 -16.31
N MET A 472 46.09 -3.05 -16.61
CA MET A 472 46.07 -1.61 -16.42
C MET A 472 44.90 -0.96 -17.18
N ASN A 473 44.68 -1.37 -18.43
CA ASN A 473 43.54 -0.89 -19.22
C ASN A 473 42.21 -1.30 -18.60
N PHE A 474 42.07 -2.56 -18.16
CA PHE A 474 40.87 -3.03 -17.46
C PHE A 474 40.57 -2.19 -16.22
N VAL A 475 41.57 -1.96 -15.35
CA VAL A 475 41.41 -1.10 -14.17
C VAL A 475 41.00 0.33 -14.59
N CYS A 476 41.64 0.91 -15.61
CA CYS A 476 41.28 2.25 -16.11
C CYS A 476 39.82 2.33 -16.58
N THR A 477 39.33 1.30 -17.28
CA THR A 477 37.97 1.31 -17.85
C THR A 477 36.89 0.91 -16.85
N SER A 478 37.20 0.04 -15.89
CA SER A 478 36.21 -0.53 -14.97
C SER A 478 36.07 0.25 -13.66
N SER A 479 37.08 1.03 -13.27
CA SER A 479 37.06 1.75 -11.99
C SER A 479 35.98 2.82 -11.91
N SER A 480 35.70 3.55 -12.99
CA SER A 480 34.64 4.58 -13.02
C SER A 480 33.26 3.97 -12.80
N VAL A 481 32.98 2.84 -13.45
CA VAL A 481 31.72 2.09 -13.33
C VAL A 481 31.55 1.54 -11.92
N TYR A 482 32.62 0.93 -11.38
CA TYR A 482 32.61 0.38 -10.02
C TYR A 482 32.40 1.47 -8.96
N LEU A 483 33.11 2.60 -9.06
CA LEU A 483 32.94 3.72 -8.13
C LEU A 483 31.52 4.27 -8.17
N ALA A 484 30.97 4.54 -9.35
CA ALA A 484 29.61 5.06 -9.49
C ALA A 484 28.57 4.07 -8.91
N LYS A 485 28.75 2.76 -9.15
CA LYS A 485 27.90 1.72 -8.57
C LYS A 485 27.99 1.69 -7.03
N MET A 486 29.18 1.79 -6.47
CA MET A 486 29.40 1.79 -5.03
C MET A 486 28.83 3.04 -4.36
N GLU A 487 28.99 4.22 -4.96
CA GLU A 487 28.40 5.48 -4.47
C GLU A 487 26.87 5.40 -4.48
N PHE A 488 26.28 4.80 -5.53
CA PHE A 488 24.84 4.56 -5.57
C PHE A 488 24.38 3.60 -4.46
N LEU A 489 25.07 2.47 -4.26
CA LEU A 489 24.75 1.48 -3.22
C LEU A 489 24.86 2.07 -1.81
N GLU A 490 25.87 2.91 -1.55
CA GLU A 490 26.02 3.63 -0.28
C GLU A 490 24.80 4.52 -0.02
N ASN A 491 24.44 5.36 -0.99
CA ASN A 491 23.28 6.25 -0.89
C ASN A 491 21.96 5.49 -0.78
N GLN A 492 21.84 4.35 -1.46
CA GLN A 492 20.69 3.46 -1.36
C GLN A 492 20.45 3.04 0.09
N HIS A 493 21.50 2.61 0.78
CA HIS A 493 21.40 2.17 2.17
C HIS A 493 21.25 3.33 3.17
N HIS A 494 21.89 4.49 2.94
CA HIS A 494 21.62 5.69 3.73
C HIS A 494 20.14 6.10 3.66
N MET A 495 19.54 6.09 2.47
CA MET A 495 18.12 6.38 2.29
C MET A 495 17.23 5.36 3.00
N GLN A 496 17.52 4.07 2.87
CA GLN A 496 16.76 3.01 3.56
C GLN A 496 16.86 3.13 5.09
N ALA A 497 18.05 3.44 5.63
CA ALA A 497 18.25 3.67 7.06
C ALA A 497 17.41 4.86 7.55
N PHE A 498 17.43 5.97 6.81
CA PHE A 498 16.64 7.16 7.12
C PHE A 498 15.14 6.87 7.13
N LEU A 499 14.61 6.21 6.10
CA LEU A 499 13.19 5.85 6.01
C LEU A 499 12.78 4.88 7.12
N SER A 500 13.62 3.89 7.44
CA SER A 500 13.37 2.93 8.52
C SER A 500 13.31 3.60 9.90
N LEU A 501 14.23 4.54 10.16
CA LEU A 501 14.23 5.35 11.38
C LEU A 501 12.95 6.19 11.48
N ALA A 502 12.57 6.84 10.39
CA ALA A 502 11.37 7.67 10.33
C ALA A 502 10.08 6.87 10.56
N GLU A 503 9.96 5.68 9.95
CA GLU A 503 8.85 4.76 10.21
C GLU A 503 8.79 4.30 11.66
N SER A 504 9.94 3.98 12.26
CA SER A 504 10.02 3.61 13.67
C SER A 504 9.56 4.74 14.59
N ARG A 505 9.93 6.00 14.28
CA ARG A 505 9.49 7.17 15.03
C ARG A 505 7.99 7.42 14.85
N LEU A 506 7.49 7.35 13.63
CA LEU A 506 6.07 7.51 13.34
C LEU A 506 5.22 6.49 14.11
N LYS A 507 5.61 5.20 14.11
CA LYS A 507 4.96 4.15 14.88
C LYS A 507 4.87 4.46 16.38
N SER A 508 5.85 5.20 16.93
CA SER A 508 5.84 5.61 18.34
C SER A 508 4.93 6.80 18.64
N TRP A 509 4.47 7.54 17.62
CA TRP A 509 3.61 8.72 17.77
C TRP A 509 2.14 8.48 17.44
N ILE A 510 1.84 7.44 16.64
CA ILE A 510 0.46 7.08 16.23
C ILE A 510 -0.19 6.05 17.17
N ILE A 511 0.37 5.85 18.36
CA ILE A 511 -0.20 4.98 19.39
C ILE A 511 -1.36 5.66 20.12
N LYS A 512 -2.09 4.89 20.92
CA LYS A 512 -3.04 5.45 21.89
C LYS A 512 -2.31 6.29 22.94
N TYR A 513 -2.91 7.42 23.31
CA TYR A 513 -2.25 8.45 24.10
C TYR A 513 -2.37 8.23 25.61
N GLY A 514 -1.36 8.66 26.35
CA GLY A 514 -1.39 8.66 27.81
C GLY A 514 -2.03 9.91 28.41
N ARG A 515 -1.69 10.20 29.68
CA ARG A 515 -2.03 11.45 30.36
C ARG A 515 -1.37 12.66 29.68
N GLN A 516 -1.89 13.86 29.95
CA GLN A 516 -1.44 15.12 29.36
C GLN A 516 0.09 15.27 29.29
N GLU A 517 0.81 15.08 30.41
CA GLU A 517 2.27 15.20 30.49
C GLU A 517 3.00 14.26 29.50
N SER A 518 2.49 13.04 29.31
CA SER A 518 3.05 12.08 28.37
C SER A 518 2.86 12.52 26.92
N VAL A 519 1.72 13.14 26.61
CA VAL A 519 1.42 13.67 25.27
C VAL A 519 2.26 14.93 25.00
N GLU A 520 2.49 15.77 26.01
CA GLU A 520 3.39 16.93 25.92
C GLU A 520 4.83 16.50 25.62
N LEU A 521 5.34 15.46 26.31
CA LEU A 521 6.65 14.88 26.02
C LEU A 521 6.73 14.33 24.60
N MET A 522 5.66 13.68 24.12
CA MET A 522 5.58 13.17 22.76
C MET A 522 5.64 14.30 21.72
N LEU A 523 4.88 15.39 21.93
CA LEU A 523 4.92 16.58 21.08
C LEU A 523 6.28 17.27 21.11
N HIS A 524 6.95 17.31 22.27
CA HIS A 524 8.30 17.83 22.39
C HIS A 524 9.28 17.01 21.54
N ASN A 525 9.25 15.67 21.67
CA ASN A 525 10.08 14.77 20.89
C ASN A 525 9.82 14.88 19.38
N TYR A 526 8.57 15.04 18.99
CA TYR A 526 8.19 15.33 17.61
C TYR A 526 8.84 16.63 17.11
N LYS A 527 8.74 17.73 17.85
CA LYS A 527 9.33 19.03 17.47
C LYS A 527 10.86 18.96 17.39
N LEU A 528 11.51 18.26 18.32
CA LEU A 528 12.96 18.04 18.27
C LEU A 528 13.36 17.32 16.97
N PHE A 529 12.67 16.23 16.62
CA PHE A 529 13.02 15.43 15.45
C PHE A 529 12.63 16.11 14.13
N VAL A 530 11.42 16.66 14.03
CA VAL A 530 10.91 17.21 12.76
C VAL A 530 11.44 18.61 12.50
N GLU A 531 11.37 19.50 13.50
CA GLU A 531 11.71 20.91 13.34
C GLU A 531 13.20 21.14 13.60
N LYS A 532 13.73 20.75 14.78
CA LYS A 532 15.12 21.06 15.13
C LYS A 532 16.14 20.26 14.34
N GLN A 533 15.89 18.97 14.12
CA GLN A 533 16.78 18.13 13.30
C GLN A 533 16.51 18.30 11.79
N ARG A 534 15.60 19.20 11.38
CA ARG A 534 15.30 19.51 9.98
C ARG A 534 14.98 18.26 9.15
N PHE A 535 14.09 17.41 9.65
CA PHE A 535 13.77 16.10 9.07
C PHE A 535 13.50 16.13 7.56
N PHE A 536 12.66 17.06 7.10
CA PHE A 536 12.30 17.17 5.68
C PHE A 536 13.48 17.64 4.81
N ASP A 537 14.34 18.52 5.32
CA ASP A 537 15.51 19.00 4.60
C ASP A 537 16.56 17.89 4.47
N ASN A 538 16.73 17.07 5.51
CA ASN A 538 17.63 15.92 5.48
C ASN A 538 17.19 14.88 4.44
N TYR A 539 15.89 14.61 4.35
CA TYR A 539 15.36 13.75 3.28
C TYR A 539 15.71 14.32 1.91
N GLU A 540 15.46 15.60 1.67
CA GLU A 540 15.72 16.22 0.37
C GLU A 540 17.22 16.14 0.01
N ALA A 541 18.11 16.42 0.97
CA ALA A 541 19.55 16.29 0.77
C ALA A 541 19.97 14.85 0.41
N LEU A 542 19.48 13.85 1.15
CA LEU A 542 19.76 12.44 0.88
C LEU A 542 19.18 11.99 -0.46
N PHE A 543 17.97 12.43 -0.79
CA PHE A 543 17.29 12.07 -2.03
C PHE A 543 17.99 12.66 -3.25
N GLN A 544 18.45 13.91 -3.17
CA GLN A 544 19.28 14.52 -4.21
C GLN A 544 20.58 13.75 -4.37
N SER A 545 21.30 13.43 -3.28
CA SER A 545 22.55 12.67 -3.38
C SER A 545 22.35 11.29 -4.03
N LEU A 546 21.31 10.57 -3.62
CA LEU A 546 20.90 9.30 -4.23
C LEU A 546 20.61 9.44 -5.74
N LYS A 547 19.89 10.48 -6.15
CA LYS A 547 19.56 10.72 -7.55
C LYS A 547 20.81 10.99 -8.38
N HIS A 548 21.71 11.86 -7.92
CA HIS A 548 22.96 12.17 -8.62
C HIS A 548 23.84 10.92 -8.73
N ALA A 549 23.97 10.12 -7.66
CA ALA A 549 24.73 8.88 -7.69
C ALA A 549 24.10 7.85 -8.65
N GLY A 550 22.77 7.74 -8.68
CA GLY A 550 22.06 6.87 -9.62
C GLY A 550 22.25 7.28 -11.08
N GLU A 551 22.17 8.57 -11.39
CA GLU A 551 22.43 9.11 -12.73
C GLU A 551 23.88 8.85 -13.16
N ALA A 552 24.85 9.10 -12.28
CA ALA A 552 26.26 8.81 -12.54
C ALA A 552 26.51 7.32 -12.81
N TYR A 553 25.85 6.43 -12.06
CA TYR A 553 25.94 4.99 -12.27
C TYR A 553 25.39 4.57 -13.64
N VAL A 554 24.19 5.07 -14.01
CA VAL A 554 23.58 4.75 -15.31
C VAL A 554 24.43 5.26 -16.48
N ILE A 555 25.02 6.45 -16.35
CA ILE A 555 25.91 7.00 -17.38
C ILE A 555 27.19 6.17 -17.52
N ALA A 556 27.76 5.71 -16.40
CA ALA A 556 28.98 4.92 -16.39
C ALA A 556 28.75 3.48 -16.91
N ASP A 557 27.59 2.89 -16.62
CA ASP A 557 27.24 1.50 -16.96
C ASP A 557 26.23 1.42 -18.13
N SER A 558 26.54 2.09 -19.24
CA SER A 558 25.64 2.17 -20.42
C SER A 558 25.41 0.84 -21.15
N SER A 559 25.96 -0.26 -20.62
CA SER A 559 25.95 -1.60 -21.23
C SER A 559 24.89 -2.54 -20.64
N VAL A 560 24.27 -2.16 -19.52
CA VAL A 560 23.34 -3.02 -18.76
C VAL A 560 21.99 -2.31 -18.56
N GLU A 561 21.01 -2.58 -19.44
CA GLU A 561 19.62 -2.08 -19.30
C GLU A 561 19.00 -2.44 -17.94
N GLU A 562 19.41 -3.57 -17.36
CA GLU A 562 18.93 -4.06 -16.06
C GLU A 562 19.35 -3.16 -14.88
N GLY A 563 20.52 -2.48 -14.98
CA GLY A 563 21.02 -1.54 -13.98
C GLY A 563 20.20 -0.25 -13.95
N GLU A 564 19.89 0.31 -15.13
CA GLU A 564 19.04 1.51 -15.24
C GLU A 564 17.62 1.26 -14.73
N LEU A 565 17.02 0.13 -15.13
CA LEU A 565 15.72 -0.30 -14.63
C LEU A 565 15.73 -0.48 -13.10
N GLY A 566 16.82 -1.02 -12.54
CA GLY A 566 17.04 -1.16 -11.11
C GLY A 566 17.05 0.17 -10.37
N VAL A 567 17.85 1.13 -10.83
CA VAL A 567 17.94 2.50 -10.26
C VAL A 567 16.58 3.20 -10.33
N ARG A 568 15.92 3.20 -11.50
CA ARG A 568 14.60 3.83 -11.69
C ARG A 568 13.54 3.21 -10.78
N ARG A 569 13.54 1.89 -10.63
CA ARG A 569 12.63 1.17 -9.73
C ARG A 569 12.83 1.60 -8.28
N PHE A 570 14.07 1.60 -7.80
CA PHE A 570 14.38 1.96 -6.42
C PHE A 570 14.00 3.43 -6.11
N ILE A 571 14.35 4.37 -7.00
CA ILE A 571 13.96 5.78 -6.84
C ILE A 571 12.44 5.92 -6.73
N ARG A 572 11.68 5.19 -7.57
CA ARG A 572 10.21 5.20 -7.50
C ARG A 572 9.70 4.65 -6.16
N GLU A 573 10.28 3.56 -5.66
CA GLU A 573 9.93 2.99 -4.36
C GLU A 573 10.15 4.02 -3.24
N VAL A 574 11.33 4.66 -3.19
CA VAL A 574 11.63 5.73 -2.22
C VAL A 574 10.61 6.87 -2.29
N VAL A 575 10.29 7.37 -3.49
CA VAL A 575 9.30 8.44 -3.68
C VAL A 575 7.92 8.02 -3.19
N THR A 576 7.49 6.78 -3.48
CA THR A 576 6.18 6.28 -3.04
C THR A 576 6.11 6.14 -1.52
N GLN A 577 7.14 5.55 -0.89
CA GLN A 577 7.24 5.40 0.55
C GLN A 577 7.26 6.77 1.25
N TRP A 578 8.07 7.71 0.75
CA TRP A 578 8.13 9.07 1.28
C TRP A 578 6.80 9.81 1.19
N ARG A 579 6.03 9.61 0.12
CA ARG A 579 4.71 10.26 -0.03
C ARG A 579 3.78 9.91 1.13
N SER A 580 3.65 8.63 1.46
CA SER A 580 2.82 8.17 2.59
C SER A 580 3.40 8.66 3.92
N LEU A 581 4.68 8.36 4.14
CA LEU A 581 5.37 8.65 5.40
C LEU A 581 5.36 10.15 5.73
N SER A 582 5.60 11.01 4.75
CA SER A 582 5.64 12.46 4.94
C SER A 582 4.26 13.07 5.15
N MET A 583 3.17 12.45 4.66
CA MET A 583 1.81 12.87 5.00
C MET A 583 1.47 12.49 6.43
N GLU A 584 1.78 11.25 6.83
CA GLU A 584 1.51 10.76 8.18
C GLU A 584 2.33 11.53 9.25
N VAL A 585 3.62 11.78 9.00
CA VAL A 585 4.44 12.59 9.92
C VAL A 585 3.90 14.02 10.05
N ARG A 586 3.31 14.60 9.01
CA ARG A 586 2.69 15.94 9.10
C ARG A 586 1.39 15.93 9.90
N SER A 587 0.60 14.86 9.83
CA SER A 587 -0.67 14.78 10.56
C SER A 587 -0.49 14.58 12.07
N VAL A 588 0.60 13.92 12.50
CA VAL A 588 0.92 13.66 13.92
C VAL A 588 0.84 14.94 14.77
N ARG A 589 1.40 16.05 14.29
CA ARG A 589 1.39 17.31 15.04
C ARG A 589 -0.02 17.77 15.38
N SER A 590 -0.89 17.81 14.37
CA SER A 590 -2.28 18.26 14.53
C SER A 590 -3.01 17.39 15.54
N MET A 591 -2.83 16.07 15.46
CA MET A 591 -3.46 15.13 16.38
C MET A 591 -2.95 15.31 17.83
N LEU A 592 -1.63 15.48 18.02
CA LEU A 592 -1.06 15.72 19.35
C LEU A 592 -1.54 17.05 19.95
N GLU A 593 -1.58 18.12 19.15
CA GLU A 593 -2.09 19.42 19.57
C GLU A 593 -3.59 19.36 19.90
N GLU A 594 -4.38 18.60 19.14
CA GLU A 594 -5.81 18.38 19.40
C GLU A 594 -6.07 17.59 20.70
N VAL A 595 -5.28 16.55 20.96
CA VAL A 595 -5.36 15.79 22.23
C VAL A 595 -5.01 16.67 23.42
N LEU A 596 -3.97 17.50 23.30
CA LEU A 596 -3.59 18.43 24.37
C LEU A 596 -4.65 19.51 24.62
N SER A 597 -5.23 20.06 23.56
CA SER A 597 -6.34 21.02 23.66
C SER A 597 -7.56 20.42 24.37
N ASN A 598 -7.89 19.15 24.07
CA ASN A 598 -8.97 18.44 24.76
C ASN A 598 -8.63 18.13 26.22
N TRP A 599 -7.37 17.80 26.54
CA TRP A 599 -6.92 17.66 27.93
C TRP A 599 -7.05 18.97 28.71
N GLU A 600 -6.60 20.09 28.14
CA GLU A 600 -6.72 21.41 28.76
C GLU A 600 -8.18 21.77 29.00
N ARG A 601 -9.03 21.61 27.97
CA ARG A 601 -10.48 21.87 28.06
C ARG A 601 -11.16 20.97 29.08
N TYR A 602 -10.85 19.67 29.10
CA TYR A 602 -11.42 18.73 30.06
C TYR A 602 -11.04 19.12 31.49
N ASN A 603 -9.75 19.32 31.75
CA ASN A 603 -9.23 19.65 33.07
C ASN A 603 -9.79 20.98 33.58
N SER A 604 -9.80 22.02 32.74
CA SER A 604 -10.35 23.34 33.12
C SER A 604 -11.83 23.26 33.44
N THR A 605 -12.61 22.55 32.60
CA THR A 605 -14.06 22.48 32.75
C THR A 605 -14.45 21.63 33.96
N VAL A 606 -13.75 20.52 34.20
CA VAL A 606 -13.97 19.69 35.40
C VAL A 606 -13.77 20.51 36.67
N VAL A 607 -12.66 21.26 36.79
CA VAL A 607 -12.37 22.05 37.99
C VAL A 607 -13.46 23.09 38.25
N VAL A 608 -13.85 23.82 37.22
CA VAL A 608 -14.86 24.89 37.31
C VAL A 608 -16.26 24.32 37.60
N LEU A 609 -16.65 23.23 36.92
CA LEU A 609 -17.94 22.58 37.11
C LEU A 609 -18.06 21.88 38.47
N GLN A 610 -16.99 21.24 38.95
CA GLN A 610 -16.93 20.63 40.28
C GLN A 610 -17.17 21.68 41.37
N THR A 611 -16.46 22.81 41.29
CA THR A 611 -16.62 23.92 42.25
C THR A 611 -18.05 24.46 42.24
N TRP A 612 -18.62 24.68 41.05
CA TRP A 612 -19.99 25.16 40.93
C TRP A 612 -21.02 24.14 41.42
N LEU A 613 -20.82 22.84 41.18
CA LEU A 613 -21.71 21.79 41.67
C LEU A 613 -21.76 21.76 43.20
N ASP A 614 -20.60 21.95 43.86
CA ASP A 614 -20.53 22.03 45.32
C ASP A 614 -21.34 23.23 45.85
N ASP A 615 -21.19 24.41 45.23
CA ASP A 615 -21.96 25.60 45.57
C ASP A 615 -23.47 25.45 45.27
N ALA A 616 -23.80 24.81 44.15
CA ALA A 616 -25.17 24.58 43.71
C ALA A 616 -25.92 23.62 44.64
N GLU A 617 -25.26 22.56 45.08
CA GLU A 617 -25.79 21.61 46.07
C GLU A 617 -26.06 22.31 47.42
N ALA A 618 -25.18 23.23 47.84
CA ALA A 618 -25.42 24.06 49.03
C ALA A 618 -26.61 25.02 48.83
N ALA A 619 -26.72 25.65 47.65
CA ALA A 619 -27.80 26.57 47.31
C ALA A 619 -29.20 25.91 47.32
N LEU A 620 -29.30 24.58 47.09
CA LEU A 620 -30.57 23.85 47.18
C LEU A 620 -31.24 23.93 48.57
N SER A 621 -30.47 24.17 49.63
CA SER A 621 -31.00 24.30 51.00
C SER A 621 -31.51 25.71 51.32
N GLN A 622 -31.28 26.68 50.43
CA GLN A 622 -31.59 28.09 50.66
C GLN A 622 -33.07 28.42 50.33
N PRO A 623 -33.58 29.60 50.72
CA PRO A 623 -34.88 30.10 50.28
C PRO A 623 -35.00 30.31 48.76
N GLU A 624 -36.24 30.26 48.24
CA GLU A 624 -36.56 30.26 46.80
C GLU A 624 -36.03 31.49 46.02
N ASN A 625 -35.97 32.66 46.66
CA ASN A 625 -35.42 33.88 46.06
C ASN A 625 -33.92 33.76 45.80
N ILE A 626 -33.17 33.12 46.70
CA ILE A 626 -31.73 32.88 46.55
C ILE A 626 -31.48 31.81 45.48
N LYS A 627 -32.29 30.75 45.43
CA LYS A 627 -32.21 29.72 44.37
C LYS A 627 -32.39 30.32 42.98
N ARG A 628 -33.42 31.15 42.82
CA ARG A 628 -33.73 31.77 41.52
C ARG A 628 -32.58 32.64 41.02
N GLU A 629 -31.94 33.39 41.92
CA GLU A 629 -30.80 34.23 41.54
C GLU A 629 -29.56 33.39 41.20
N PHE A 630 -29.25 32.37 42.02
CA PHE A 630 -28.09 31.50 41.78
C PHE A 630 -28.21 30.71 40.45
N PHE A 631 -29.38 30.13 40.17
CA PHE A 631 -29.62 29.32 38.98
C PHE A 631 -30.01 30.14 37.73
N ARG A 632 -29.94 31.47 37.79
CA ARG A 632 -30.26 32.34 36.64
C ARG A 632 -29.39 32.02 35.41
N ASN A 633 -28.12 31.69 35.63
CA ASN A 633 -27.17 31.35 34.57
C ASN A 633 -27.03 29.84 34.33
N LEU A 634 -28.07 29.04 34.63
CA LEU A 634 -28.00 27.58 34.50
C LEU A 634 -27.68 27.12 33.07
N SER A 635 -28.11 27.87 32.05
CA SER A 635 -27.80 27.59 30.63
C SER A 635 -26.30 27.58 30.34
N HIS A 636 -25.54 28.54 30.87
CA HIS A 636 -24.08 28.56 30.74
C HIS A 636 -23.44 27.30 31.31
N TRP A 637 -23.95 26.82 32.45
CA TRP A 637 -23.44 25.60 33.10
C TRP A 637 -23.84 24.33 32.35
N MET A 638 -24.98 24.33 31.67
CA MET A 638 -25.34 23.26 30.73
C MET A 638 -24.34 23.18 29.58
N ASP A 639 -23.91 24.32 29.03
CA ASP A 639 -22.89 24.35 27.97
C ASP A 639 -21.53 23.87 28.49
N GLN A 640 -21.13 24.25 29.70
CA GLN A 640 -19.91 23.75 30.34
C GLN A 640 -19.98 22.23 30.58
N HIS A 641 -21.11 21.72 31.06
CA HIS A 641 -21.33 20.28 31.23
C HIS A 641 -21.24 19.51 29.90
N SER A 642 -21.82 20.04 28.82
CA SER A 642 -21.68 19.48 27.48
C SER A 642 -20.22 19.49 27.02
N ALA A 643 -19.53 20.62 27.17
CA ALA A 643 -18.13 20.79 26.79
C ALA A 643 -17.18 19.82 27.49
N MET A 644 -17.42 19.54 28.78
CA MET A 644 -16.67 18.54 29.55
C MET A 644 -16.89 17.12 28.97
N ASN A 645 -18.14 16.78 28.64
CA ASN A 645 -18.48 15.47 28.09
C ASN A 645 -17.88 15.27 26.69
N ASP A 646 -17.96 16.29 25.83
CA ASP A 646 -17.40 16.23 24.49
C ASP A 646 -15.88 16.01 24.54
N ALA A 647 -15.17 16.80 25.34
CA ALA A 647 -13.72 16.66 25.52
C ALA A 647 -13.36 15.31 26.17
N GLY A 648 -14.10 14.90 27.21
CA GLY A 648 -13.85 13.63 27.90
C GLY A 648 -14.10 12.40 27.01
N ASN A 649 -15.14 12.41 26.18
CA ASN A 649 -15.43 11.34 25.22
C ASN A 649 -14.35 11.25 24.14
N PHE A 650 -13.91 12.39 23.60
CA PHE A 650 -12.78 12.43 22.67
C PHE A 650 -11.52 11.82 23.28
N LEU A 651 -11.19 12.19 24.52
CA LEU A 651 -10.03 11.62 25.23
C LEU A 651 -10.18 10.12 25.49
N ILE A 652 -11.37 9.64 25.83
CA ILE A 652 -11.65 8.20 25.98
C ILE A 652 -11.44 7.43 24.68
N GLU A 653 -11.76 8.01 23.53
CA GLU A 653 -11.56 7.35 22.24
C GLU A 653 -10.10 7.35 21.79
N THR A 654 -9.33 8.37 22.18
CA THR A 654 -7.96 8.60 21.70
C THR A 654 -6.88 8.11 22.64
N CYS A 655 -7.15 8.01 23.94
CA CYS A 655 -6.19 7.58 24.96
C CYS A 655 -6.13 6.05 25.12
N ASP A 656 -5.12 5.58 25.84
CA ASP A 656 -4.96 4.17 26.21
C ASP A 656 -6.06 3.69 27.17
N GLU A 657 -6.14 2.37 27.37
CA GLU A 657 -7.21 1.75 28.16
C GLU A 657 -7.22 2.20 29.62
N THR A 658 -6.05 2.47 30.21
CA THR A 658 -5.93 2.85 31.62
C THR A 658 -6.49 4.26 31.83
N VAL A 659 -6.04 5.21 31.00
CA VAL A 659 -6.50 6.59 31.02
C VAL A 659 -7.98 6.68 30.67
N SER A 660 -8.41 5.90 29.68
CA SER A 660 -9.82 5.85 29.25
C SER A 660 -10.74 5.33 30.36
N LEU A 661 -10.30 4.34 31.15
CA LEU A 661 -11.06 3.82 32.28
C LEU A 661 -11.22 4.88 33.37
N ASP A 662 -10.13 5.59 33.70
CA ASP A 662 -10.14 6.65 34.71
C ASP A 662 -11.08 7.81 34.30
N LEU A 663 -11.00 8.25 33.03
CA LEU A 663 -11.88 9.28 32.47
C LEU A 663 -13.35 8.85 32.50
N LYS A 664 -13.65 7.60 32.16
CA LYS A 664 -15.02 7.06 32.24
C LYS A 664 -15.55 7.08 33.67
N GLN A 665 -14.73 6.71 34.65
CA GLN A 665 -15.14 6.74 36.07
C GLN A 665 -15.40 8.16 36.55
N GLN A 666 -14.52 9.11 36.22
CA GLN A 666 -14.68 10.51 36.60
C GLN A 666 -15.91 11.15 35.94
N LEU A 667 -16.12 10.91 34.64
CA LEU A 667 -17.32 11.36 33.94
C LEU A 667 -18.59 10.74 34.52
N LEU A 668 -18.57 9.45 34.88
CA LEU A 668 -19.73 8.79 35.50
C LEU A 668 -20.14 9.47 36.81
N LEU A 669 -19.15 9.79 37.67
CA LEU A 669 -19.40 10.50 38.93
C LEU A 669 -19.93 11.91 38.68
N MET A 670 -19.28 12.67 37.80
CA MET A 670 -19.68 14.06 37.50
C MET A 670 -21.07 14.13 36.86
N ASN A 671 -21.34 13.27 35.88
CA ASN A 671 -22.65 13.18 35.21
C ASN A 671 -23.74 12.66 36.15
N GLY A 672 -23.40 11.84 37.14
CA GLY A 672 -24.31 11.44 38.21
C GLY A 672 -24.75 12.64 39.03
N ARG A 673 -23.79 13.38 39.61
CA ARG A 673 -24.05 14.58 40.41
C ARG A 673 -24.84 15.65 39.64
N TRP A 674 -24.42 15.94 38.41
CA TRP A 674 -25.11 16.89 37.55
C TRP A 674 -26.57 16.51 37.32
N ARG A 675 -26.84 15.23 37.01
CA ARG A 675 -28.21 14.73 36.77
C ARG A 675 -29.11 14.88 37.99
N ASP A 676 -28.60 14.51 39.16
CA ASP A 676 -29.34 14.58 40.42
C ASP A 676 -29.67 16.02 40.82
N LEU A 677 -28.72 16.94 40.59
CA LEU A 677 -28.95 18.38 40.76
C LEU A 677 -29.95 18.91 39.72
N PHE A 678 -29.72 18.63 38.44
CA PHE A 678 -30.50 19.17 37.32
C PHE A 678 -31.99 18.82 37.42
N LEU A 679 -32.32 17.60 37.85
CA LEU A 679 -33.70 17.19 38.08
C LEU A 679 -34.45 18.11 39.06
N LYS A 680 -33.75 18.69 40.03
CA LYS A 680 -34.31 19.60 41.04
C LYS A 680 -34.37 21.06 40.56
N VAL A 681 -33.49 21.46 39.63
CA VAL A 681 -33.30 22.87 39.23
C VAL A 681 -33.69 23.18 37.77
N LYS A 682 -34.12 22.17 36.99
CA LYS A 682 -34.48 22.33 35.57
C LYS A 682 -35.49 23.44 35.27
N GLN A 683 -36.34 23.79 36.23
CA GLN A 683 -37.31 24.87 36.08
C GLN A 683 -36.66 26.26 35.90
N TYR A 684 -35.42 26.43 36.37
CA TYR A 684 -34.69 27.69 36.23
C TYR A 684 -33.96 27.81 34.88
N ALA A 685 -33.87 26.73 34.10
CA ALA A 685 -33.22 26.75 32.77
C ALA A 685 -33.91 27.69 31.78
N HIS A 686 -35.22 27.95 31.97
CA HIS A 686 -36.04 28.86 31.17
C HIS A 686 -36.53 30.07 31.97
N ALA A 687 -35.87 30.42 33.09
CA ALA A 687 -36.36 31.46 33.99
C ALA A 687 -36.52 32.82 33.28
N ASP A 688 -35.56 33.20 32.43
CA ASP A 688 -35.59 34.47 31.69
C ASP A 688 -36.68 34.50 30.61
N GLU A 689 -36.96 33.37 29.94
CA GLU A 689 -38.04 33.24 28.97
C GLU A 689 -39.41 33.31 29.66
N LEU A 690 -39.57 32.60 30.78
CA LEU A 690 -40.80 32.60 31.56
C LEU A 690 -41.14 33.99 32.12
N GLU A 691 -40.13 34.73 32.58
CA GLU A 691 -40.29 36.09 33.09
C GLU A 691 -40.63 37.08 31.96
N LYS A 692 -40.06 36.89 30.76
CA LYS A 692 -40.44 37.63 29.55
C LYS A 692 -41.90 37.36 29.17
N TYR A 693 -42.31 36.09 29.09
CA TYR A 693 -43.70 35.71 28.79
C TYR A 693 -44.69 36.28 29.82
N ARG A 694 -44.34 36.29 31.11
CA ARG A 694 -45.17 36.91 32.14
C ARG A 694 -45.34 38.41 31.92
N LYS A 695 -44.25 39.12 31.62
CA LYS A 695 -44.31 40.56 31.32
C LYS A 695 -45.16 40.84 30.09
N ASP A 696 -45.00 40.06 29.04
CA ASP A 696 -45.75 40.23 27.78
C ASP A 696 -47.23 39.91 27.97
N HIS A 697 -47.56 38.88 28.75
CA HIS A 697 -48.94 38.54 29.10
C HIS A 697 -49.62 39.65 29.92
N VAL A 698 -48.93 40.22 30.92
CA VAL A 698 -49.46 41.34 31.72
C VAL A 698 -49.71 42.57 30.84
N LYS A 699 -48.79 42.89 29.92
CA LYS A 699 -48.99 43.97 28.94
C LYS A 699 -50.20 43.71 28.04
N ALA A 700 -50.34 42.49 27.52
CA ALA A 700 -51.47 42.11 26.66
C ALA A 700 -52.81 42.22 27.40
N ILE A 701 -52.90 41.76 28.66
CA ILE A 701 -54.09 41.91 29.49
C ILE A 701 -54.42 43.40 29.71
N SER A 702 -53.41 44.23 29.98
CA SER A 702 -53.61 45.67 30.16
C SER A 702 -54.18 46.33 28.90
N ALA A 703 -53.64 46.00 27.72
CA ALA A 703 -54.11 46.52 26.44
C ALA A 703 -55.54 46.07 26.11
N LEU A 704 -55.89 44.81 26.39
CA LEU A 704 -57.25 44.30 26.18
C LEU A 704 -58.28 44.98 27.09
N LYS A 705 -57.92 45.28 28.35
CA LYS A 705 -58.77 46.04 29.26
C LYS A 705 -59.02 47.46 28.77
N GLU A 706 -57.97 48.14 28.32
CA GLU A 706 -58.08 49.51 27.79
C GLU A 706 -58.95 49.55 26.52
N LEU A 707 -58.82 48.55 25.64
CA LEU A 707 -59.68 48.42 24.46
C LEU A 707 -61.14 48.19 24.87
N LEU A 708 -61.40 47.28 25.82
CA LEU A 708 -62.75 47.00 26.31
C LEU A 708 -63.39 48.24 26.93
N ASP A 709 -62.68 48.93 27.81
CA ASP A 709 -63.16 50.17 28.46
C ASP A 709 -63.45 51.24 27.40
N THR A 710 -62.58 51.38 26.39
CA THR A 710 -62.77 52.35 25.29
C THR A 710 -63.99 52.00 24.44
N ALA A 711 -64.16 50.72 24.10
CA ALA A 711 -65.30 50.25 23.31
C ALA A 711 -66.62 50.42 24.08
N GLU A 712 -66.65 50.09 25.37
CA GLU A 712 -67.81 50.27 26.24
C GLU A 712 -68.17 51.76 26.38
N THR A 713 -67.18 52.63 26.53
CA THR A 713 -67.39 54.08 26.60
C THR A 713 -67.96 54.62 25.28
N LYS A 714 -67.44 54.17 24.13
CA LYS A 714 -67.95 54.57 22.81
C LYS A 714 -69.37 54.06 22.56
N LEU A 715 -69.66 52.79 22.85
CA LEU A 715 -70.99 52.19 22.66
C LEU A 715 -72.06 52.84 23.53
N ASN A 716 -71.71 53.22 24.76
CA ASN A 716 -72.64 53.86 25.69
C ASN A 716 -72.72 55.39 25.54
N SER A 717 -71.98 55.98 24.58
CA SER A 717 -72.02 57.42 24.34
C SER A 717 -73.35 57.83 23.66
N PRO A 718 -74.04 58.87 24.15
CA PRO A 718 -75.32 59.28 23.59
C PRO A 718 -75.12 59.92 22.20
N VAL A 719 -75.86 59.41 21.20
CA VAL A 719 -75.81 59.92 19.82
C VAL A 719 -77.04 60.77 19.52
N HIS A 720 -76.84 62.01 19.09
CA HIS A 720 -77.94 62.87 18.62
C HIS A 720 -78.51 62.32 17.30
N VAL A 721 -79.84 62.12 17.25
CA VAL A 721 -80.52 61.48 16.11
C VAL A 721 -80.58 62.42 14.89
N SER A 722 -79.52 62.37 14.08
CA SER A 722 -79.48 62.91 12.72
C SER A 722 -78.77 61.90 11.80
N PHE A 723 -79.12 61.87 10.51
CA PHE A 723 -78.54 60.89 9.58
C PHE A 723 -77.00 60.97 9.53
N LEU A 724 -76.43 62.18 9.55
CA LEU A 724 -74.98 62.41 9.56
C LEU A 724 -74.33 61.90 10.85
N ASN A 725 -74.95 62.13 12.01
CA ASN A 725 -74.38 61.72 13.31
C ASN A 725 -74.48 60.21 13.53
N VAL A 726 -75.58 59.57 13.11
CA VAL A 726 -75.72 58.11 13.19
C VAL A 726 -74.77 57.41 12.21
N ARG A 727 -74.59 57.96 11.00
CA ARG A 727 -73.61 57.43 10.03
C ARG A 727 -72.17 57.58 10.54
N ALA A 728 -71.82 58.72 11.11
CA ALA A 728 -70.50 58.95 11.69
C ALA A 728 -70.24 58.02 12.89
N PHE A 729 -71.22 57.86 13.79
CA PHE A 729 -71.12 56.92 14.91
C PHE A 729 -70.93 55.47 14.44
N LEU A 730 -71.69 55.02 13.44
CA LEU A 730 -71.55 53.68 12.89
C LEU A 730 -70.16 53.47 12.26
N GLN A 731 -69.63 54.43 11.51
CA GLN A 731 -68.25 54.36 11.00
C GLN A 731 -67.21 54.34 12.11
N ASP A 732 -67.40 55.11 13.18
CA ASP A 732 -66.45 55.19 14.29
C ASP A 732 -66.44 53.93 15.17
N VAL A 733 -67.59 53.24 15.28
CA VAL A 733 -67.72 51.91 15.90
C VAL A 733 -67.12 50.83 15.00
N GLU A 734 -67.32 50.91 13.68
CA GLU A 734 -66.77 49.95 12.71
C GLU A 734 -65.25 50.01 12.63
N VAL A 735 -64.66 51.21 12.75
CA VAL A 735 -63.20 51.41 12.79
C VAL A 735 -62.63 51.05 14.17
N GLY A 736 -63.34 51.36 15.27
CA GLY A 736 -62.87 51.10 16.64
C GLY A 736 -62.81 49.62 17.05
N ILE A 737 -63.47 48.72 16.31
CA ILE A 737 -63.52 47.26 16.60
C ILE A 737 -62.55 46.47 15.70
N THR A 738 -61.75 47.14 14.86
CA THR A 738 -60.68 46.45 14.12
C THR A 738 -59.51 46.15 15.06
N PHE A 739 -59.32 44.86 15.38
CA PHE A 739 -58.19 44.38 16.16
C PHE A 739 -56.87 44.83 15.50
N PRO A 740 -55.91 45.40 16.26
CA PRO A 740 -54.57 45.62 15.73
C PRO A 740 -53.98 44.24 15.43
N ASN A 741 -53.78 43.96 14.15
CA ASN A 741 -53.45 42.65 13.61
C ASN A 741 -51.96 42.28 13.81
N GLU A 742 -51.31 42.82 14.85
CA GLU A 742 -49.90 42.60 15.10
C GLU A 742 -49.69 42.28 16.57
N THR A 743 -49.32 41.02 16.85
CA THR A 743 -48.77 40.42 18.09
C THR A 743 -49.50 39.17 18.61
N MET A 744 -49.88 38.25 17.72
CA MET A 744 -50.03 36.83 18.09
C MET A 744 -49.35 35.93 17.06
N THR A 745 -48.04 35.77 17.26
CA THR A 745 -47.21 34.65 16.79
C THR A 745 -46.28 34.30 17.91
#